data_AF-A0A7X7HZ97-F1
#
_entry.id   AF-A0A7X7HZ97-F1
#
_cell.length_a   1.000
_cell.length_b   1.000
_cell.length_c   1.000
_cell.angle_alpha   90.00
_cell.angle_beta   90.00
_cell.angle_gamma   90.00
#
_symmetry.space_group_name_H-M   'P 1'
#
loop_
_entity.id
_entity.type
_entity.pdbx_description
1 polymer ?
#
loop_
_entity_poly.entity_id
_entity_poly.type
_entity_poly.pdbx_seq_one_letter_code
_entity_poly.pdbx_strand_id
1 'polypeptide(L)'
;MKTKLTVAVFWVGAGLLGIQPGAAQSLDFGDAPDGVSAILYPTLLLNNGARHPVVTGAYLGASVDVEPDGQPTGNADGDDLNPPAGPDDEDGVIFMTPLVAGQTAIIQITTSTAGWLYGWLDFGADNSWSQAEDAILVANAPGAGTFNYPITVPGTASVGPSYARFRFTTDQVPLGYDGLAVNGEVEDYRVEIQAGEEYDCGDAPDSVAALGYPTLLANNGAQHMLGSGLCLGALVDAEADGQPDAQALGDDNNPPTGLDDEDGVSFPTALFSGVQNRVQVVASVPAGVTAYFNMWIDLNGDGNWTNAGEQVVVDNGAFNGTQWYPFTPGAITATNSTFVRCRLSTVQGLTDRGPAFDGEVEDYIIPIAPVKWLQPPDLTSNGVDVSLVEKMLANDFRCTLTGPITDLHIWTSFYQDLLPSEGLNSLAFTLEIYSDVPAGPENLYSHPGELLWARDVPPFSYAAGRIAVGAPEWWFDPAQNLWVFPGDTQVFQYDFTFPADVAFVQTKGTIYWLAVRYQDILSQEPAAMGWKSCPIEERWQDDAVWFDPDRQVWVDLHYGNGHEYAQVIENSMDLALAVTGIEGELDFGDAPDSPGIVGYPTLLANNGARHSVVPGVFMGSLVDAESDGQPDATATGDDNNNADDEDGVNFTSPLYMGGSATFDVICSAAGFLSVWIDFNADGDWTDVGENIFATNNVVAGTNTFAFVIPGNAIVGNTFMRFRYTTQQVGLAVTGQAPDGEVEDYEVAIQEEVQLLDFGDAWDSMTALGYPTLLANNGARHAVQPGVFLGNWVDLEPNGQPTLNADGDDNNPPMGIDDEDGVIIPPLLIAGSVAQVQVIASVPGFLNAWIDFNANGTWIDPGEQAFFNQPLIPGLNVLPLSIPAYPATMSGGPHSRWRFTTYPPVLVAPMFMGAETDGEVEDYEVRLEVLDFGDAPDPRYPTLLANDGARHRMPSAYYLGIAPDDEPDGQPDAQALGDDNANVDDEDLVVTLAKAVQGETKTIVATASTNGFLNIWIDFDQNGSWDASEQVVADQALVPGTNDVVFATPQAAQLGTTFGRVRFCSYRGLGPTGFATDGEVEDYEVAVFQNGPDPSTFRITNIVYSAPSTATIWWASESNVTYWTQWASNLVSASNVSWTTWGPVVLGPANTQTDTNAAETTRFYRVIAPFAPPPP
;
A
#
# COMPACT_ATOMS: atom_id res chain seq x y z
N MET A 1 56.27 -44.05 -39.04
CA MET A 1 56.51 -42.72 -39.64
C MET A 1 57.05 -41.87 -38.50
N LYS A 2 58.36 -41.54 -38.45
CA LYS A 2 58.99 -40.35 -39.05
C LYS A 2 58.17 -39.10 -38.67
N THR A 3 58.64 -38.16 -37.85
CA THR A 3 59.86 -37.31 -37.99
C THR A 3 60.10 -36.57 -36.65
N LYS A 4 61.28 -36.66 -36.00
CA LYS A 4 62.52 -35.85 -36.14
C LYS A 4 62.37 -34.33 -35.90
N LEU A 5 63.01 -33.83 -34.83
CA LEU A 5 64.08 -32.80 -34.86
C LEU A 5 64.73 -32.71 -33.44
N THR A 6 65.89 -33.33 -33.20
CA THR A 6 67.27 -32.78 -33.24
C THR A 6 67.59 -31.79 -32.11
N VAL A 7 68.25 -32.28 -31.05
CA VAL A 7 69.08 -31.47 -30.13
C VAL A 7 70.54 -31.82 -30.40
N ALA A 8 71.36 -30.82 -30.69
CA ALA A 8 72.79 -30.94 -30.86
C ALA A 8 73.51 -30.83 -29.51
N VAL A 9 74.33 -31.82 -29.18
CA VAL A 9 75.28 -31.80 -28.06
C VAL A 9 76.63 -31.32 -28.59
N PHE A 10 77.21 -30.31 -27.95
CA PHE A 10 78.63 -29.98 -28.09
C PHE A 10 79.36 -30.36 -26.81
N TRP A 11 80.39 -31.20 -26.95
CA TRP A 11 81.47 -31.38 -25.97
C TRP A 11 82.69 -30.60 -26.48
N VAL A 12 83.24 -29.72 -25.64
CA VAL A 12 84.61 -29.20 -25.73
C VAL A 12 85.04 -29.05 -24.26
N GLY A 13 85.94 -29.86 -23.72
CA GLY A 13 87.37 -29.87 -24.06
C GLY A 13 88.10 -29.00 -23.04
N ALA A 14 88.66 -29.62 -22.01
CA ALA A 14 89.42 -28.97 -20.94
C ALA A 14 90.59 -28.14 -21.49
N GLY A 15 90.62 -26.85 -21.12
CA GLY A 15 91.72 -25.94 -21.34
C GLY A 15 92.06 -25.23 -20.04
N LEU A 16 93.19 -25.62 -19.46
CA LEU A 16 93.81 -25.01 -18.28
C LEU A 16 94.17 -23.54 -18.59
N LEU A 17 93.64 -22.59 -17.83
CA LEU A 17 94.16 -21.22 -17.74
C LEU A 17 94.25 -20.87 -16.26
N GLY A 18 95.48 -20.81 -15.76
CA GLY A 18 95.78 -20.43 -14.40
C GLY A 18 95.36 -18.98 -14.14
N ILE A 19 94.55 -18.80 -13.11
CA ILE A 19 94.41 -17.54 -12.39
C ILE A 19 94.77 -17.84 -10.94
N GLN A 20 95.64 -17.02 -10.38
CA GLN A 20 96.01 -17.00 -8.96
C GLN A 20 94.75 -16.93 -8.10
N PRO A 21 94.72 -17.51 -6.88
CA PRO A 21 93.58 -17.33 -5.98
C PRO A 21 93.53 -15.85 -5.55
N GLY A 22 92.73 -15.06 -6.26
CA GLY A 22 92.15 -13.84 -5.71
C GLY A 22 91.18 -14.24 -4.61
N ALA A 23 91.13 -13.47 -3.54
CA ALA A 23 90.30 -13.71 -2.37
C ALA A 23 88.90 -14.21 -2.78
N ALA A 24 88.45 -15.32 -2.18
CA ALA A 24 87.05 -15.70 -2.25
C ALA A 24 86.24 -14.46 -1.88
N GLN A 25 85.35 -14.02 -2.77
CA GLN A 25 84.43 -12.95 -2.46
C GLN A 25 83.57 -13.48 -1.31
N SER A 26 83.58 -12.80 -0.17
CA SER A 26 82.68 -13.14 0.93
C SER A 26 81.26 -12.85 0.45
N LEU A 27 80.44 -13.89 0.46
CA LEU A 27 79.04 -13.83 0.10
C LEU A 27 78.27 -14.06 1.39
N ASP A 28 77.15 -13.38 1.56
CA ASP A 28 76.09 -13.86 2.43
C ASP A 28 75.06 -14.61 1.56
N PHE A 29 74.49 -15.67 2.12
CA PHE A 29 73.39 -16.47 1.65
C PHE A 29 72.42 -16.63 2.82
N GLY A 30 71.12 -16.61 2.55
CA GLY A 30 70.16 -17.02 3.59
C GLY A 30 70.21 -18.52 3.90
N ASP A 31 69.21 -18.96 4.65
CA ASP A 31 69.17 -20.25 5.33
C ASP A 31 67.75 -20.87 5.42
N ALA A 32 66.79 -20.37 4.63
CA ALA A 32 65.48 -21.00 4.50
C ALA A 32 65.61 -22.46 4.02
N PRO A 33 64.69 -23.36 4.40
CA PRO A 33 64.81 -24.79 4.10
C PRO A 33 65.03 -25.10 2.62
N ASP A 34 66.08 -25.87 2.32
CA ASP A 34 66.41 -26.30 0.96
C ASP A 34 66.98 -27.72 0.95
N GLY A 35 66.86 -28.42 -0.18
CA GLY A 35 67.22 -29.81 -0.32
C GLY A 35 67.92 -30.15 -1.64
N VAL A 36 68.75 -31.19 -1.60
CA VAL A 36 69.48 -31.70 -2.79
C VAL A 36 68.58 -32.52 -3.73
N SER A 37 67.44 -33.03 -3.24
CA SER A 37 66.52 -33.93 -3.99
C SER A 37 65.12 -33.35 -4.24
N ALA A 38 64.73 -32.30 -3.52
CA ALA A 38 63.52 -31.53 -3.71
C ALA A 38 63.91 -30.08 -3.44
N ILE A 39 63.83 -29.23 -4.46
CA ILE A 39 64.07 -27.80 -4.32
C ILE A 39 62.83 -27.23 -3.61
N LEU A 40 63.05 -26.64 -2.43
CA LEU A 40 62.02 -25.92 -1.67
C LEU A 40 62.28 -24.42 -1.90
N TYR A 41 62.85 -23.75 -0.92
CA TYR A 41 63.34 -22.38 -0.98
C TYR A 41 64.77 -22.38 -1.55
N PRO A 42 65.07 -21.75 -2.69
CA PRO A 42 66.41 -21.82 -3.30
C PRO A 42 67.45 -21.13 -2.42
N THR A 43 68.19 -21.89 -1.62
CA THR A 43 69.12 -21.39 -0.61
C THR A 43 70.54 -21.89 -0.90
N LEU A 44 70.66 -23.16 -1.29
CA LEU A 44 71.94 -23.75 -1.68
C LEU A 44 72.41 -23.22 -3.04
N LEU A 45 73.70 -23.00 -3.20
CA LEU A 45 74.35 -22.58 -4.44
C LEU A 45 74.07 -23.56 -5.59
N LEU A 46 73.93 -24.86 -5.30
CA LEU A 46 73.54 -25.89 -6.27
C LEU A 46 72.16 -25.60 -6.89
N ASN A 47 71.26 -24.99 -6.13
CA ASN A 47 69.90 -24.62 -6.51
C ASN A 47 69.80 -23.15 -6.95
N ASN A 48 70.95 -22.52 -7.24
CA ASN A 48 71.05 -21.09 -7.55
C ASN A 48 70.57 -20.18 -6.41
N GLY A 49 70.87 -20.54 -5.15
CA GLY A 49 70.41 -19.78 -4.00
C GLY A 49 70.73 -18.28 -4.01
N ALA A 50 69.85 -17.51 -3.37
CA ALA A 50 70.04 -16.07 -3.16
C ALA A 50 71.36 -15.83 -2.44
N ARG A 51 72.17 -14.90 -2.97
CA ARG A 51 73.45 -14.56 -2.36
C ARG A 51 73.94 -13.18 -2.74
N HIS A 52 74.57 -12.49 -1.80
CA HIS A 52 75.02 -11.12 -1.96
C HIS A 52 76.51 -10.99 -1.59
N PRO A 53 77.32 -10.33 -2.42
CA PRO A 53 78.64 -9.90 -1.97
C PRO A 53 78.52 -8.88 -0.83
N VAL A 54 79.03 -9.23 0.34
CA VAL A 54 79.03 -8.35 1.50
C VAL A 54 79.94 -7.15 1.25
N VAL A 55 79.36 -5.94 1.33
CA VAL A 55 80.07 -4.67 1.18
C VAL A 55 79.81 -3.81 2.41
N THR A 56 80.86 -3.16 2.92
CA THR A 56 80.77 -2.32 4.13
C THR A 56 79.65 -1.26 4.00
N GLY A 57 78.63 -1.38 4.86
CA GLY A 57 77.58 -0.38 5.05
C GLY A 57 76.32 -0.56 4.21
N ALA A 58 76.13 -1.70 3.54
CA ALA A 58 74.91 -2.03 2.82
C ALA A 58 74.32 -3.36 3.32
N TYR A 59 73.50 -3.28 4.36
CA TYR A 59 72.83 -4.39 5.02
C TYR A 59 71.49 -3.88 5.61
N LEU A 60 70.60 -4.82 5.87
CA LEU A 60 69.44 -4.76 6.73
C LEU A 60 69.91 -4.86 8.19
N GLY A 61 69.21 -4.16 9.09
CA GLY A 61 69.51 -4.19 10.52
C GLY A 61 70.92 -3.71 10.91
N ALA A 62 71.60 -4.46 11.78
CA ALA A 62 72.86 -4.08 12.42
C ALA A 62 74.04 -5.02 12.09
N SER A 63 73.74 -6.24 11.65
CA SER A 63 74.68 -7.33 11.37
C SER A 63 74.75 -7.63 9.88
N VAL A 64 75.64 -8.55 9.51
CA VAL A 64 75.65 -9.27 8.22
C VAL A 64 76.71 -10.35 8.37
N ASP A 65 76.37 -11.57 7.99
CA ASP A 65 77.23 -12.72 8.13
C ASP A 65 77.80 -13.17 6.75
N VAL A 66 78.61 -14.24 6.70
CA VAL A 66 79.27 -14.67 5.45
C VAL A 66 79.53 -16.19 5.40
N GLU A 67 78.94 -16.88 4.42
CA GLU A 67 79.17 -18.31 4.16
C GLU A 67 79.73 -18.62 2.77
N PRO A 68 80.40 -19.79 2.65
CA PRO A 68 80.76 -20.34 1.34
C PRO A 68 79.57 -20.89 0.54
N ASP A 69 78.43 -21.20 1.18
CA ASP A 69 77.20 -21.75 0.60
C ASP A 69 76.05 -21.63 1.63
N GLY A 70 74.80 -21.50 1.20
CA GLY A 70 73.65 -21.31 2.10
C GLY A 70 73.45 -22.46 3.09
N GLN A 71 72.90 -22.15 4.28
CA GLN A 71 72.89 -23.07 5.42
C GLN A 71 71.46 -23.48 5.84
N PRO A 72 70.69 -24.19 5.00
CA PRO A 72 69.25 -24.38 5.23
C PRO A 72 68.91 -25.09 6.55
N THR A 73 68.07 -24.47 7.40
CA THR A 73 67.46 -25.11 8.59
C THR A 73 65.93 -25.01 8.57
N GLY A 74 65.28 -25.75 9.46
CA GLY A 74 63.82 -25.67 9.63
C GLY A 74 63.35 -24.39 10.32
N ASN A 75 64.25 -23.65 10.96
CA ASN A 75 63.93 -22.41 11.66
C ASN A 75 64.33 -21.16 10.88
N ALA A 76 65.10 -21.29 9.79
CA ALA A 76 65.86 -20.18 9.24
C ALA A 76 66.72 -19.55 10.37
N ASP A 77 67.66 -20.37 10.87
CA ASP A 77 68.66 -19.99 11.89
C ASP A 77 70.03 -20.67 11.65
N GLY A 78 70.37 -21.01 10.41
CA GLY A 78 71.42 -21.96 10.06
C GLY A 78 72.83 -21.40 9.94
N ASP A 79 72.96 -20.26 9.28
CA ASP A 79 74.17 -19.44 9.15
C ASP A 79 74.60 -18.88 10.51
N ASP A 80 73.61 -18.47 11.29
CA ASP A 80 73.62 -18.15 12.71
C ASP A 80 74.40 -19.16 13.59
N LEU A 81 74.29 -20.46 13.27
CA LEU A 81 74.77 -21.56 14.11
C LEU A 81 76.17 -22.09 13.77
N ASN A 82 76.84 -21.64 12.70
CA ASN A 82 78.04 -22.38 12.22
C ASN A 82 79.02 -21.62 11.29
N PRO A 83 80.34 -21.53 11.64
CA PRO A 83 80.94 -21.44 12.98
C PRO A 83 82.08 -20.37 13.12
N PRO A 84 82.28 -19.72 14.29
CA PRO A 84 81.52 -19.75 15.54
C PRO A 84 80.73 -18.45 15.76
N ALA A 85 79.42 -18.56 15.99
CA ALA A 85 78.51 -17.45 16.31
C ALA A 85 78.71 -16.24 15.38
N GLY A 86 78.27 -16.41 14.11
CA GLY A 86 77.94 -15.24 13.30
C GLY A 86 76.99 -14.33 14.08
N PRO A 87 77.06 -13.02 13.91
CA PRO A 87 76.02 -12.16 14.44
C PRO A 87 74.72 -12.46 13.68
N ASP A 88 73.66 -12.84 14.41
CA ASP A 88 72.25 -12.92 13.96
C ASP A 88 71.95 -11.74 13.03
N ASP A 89 71.95 -12.03 11.73
CA ASP A 89 71.68 -11.08 10.67
C ASP A 89 70.23 -11.08 10.22
N GLU A 90 69.37 -11.92 10.80
CA GLU A 90 67.92 -11.73 10.85
C GLU A 90 67.49 -10.57 11.79
N ASP A 91 68.26 -9.47 11.82
CA ASP A 91 68.06 -8.33 12.70
C ASP A 91 67.47 -7.09 11.99
N GLY A 92 67.22 -7.19 10.69
CA GLY A 92 66.69 -6.12 9.86
C GLY A 92 65.17 -6.05 9.72
N VAL A 93 64.43 -7.12 9.98
CA VAL A 93 62.97 -7.17 9.81
C VAL A 93 62.24 -7.59 11.09
N ILE A 94 61.25 -6.81 11.49
CA ILE A 94 60.35 -7.08 12.61
C ILE A 94 58.91 -7.16 12.09
N PHE A 95 58.23 -8.28 12.32
CA PHE A 95 56.79 -8.42 12.06
C PHE A 95 56.01 -7.76 13.20
N MET A 96 55.60 -6.51 13.02
CA MET A 96 54.96 -5.69 14.08
C MET A 96 53.54 -6.15 14.39
N THR A 97 52.85 -6.75 13.41
CA THR A 97 51.55 -7.37 13.61
C THR A 97 51.60 -8.84 13.16
N PRO A 98 50.75 -9.71 13.71
CA PRO A 98 50.64 -11.09 13.24
C PRO A 98 50.29 -11.17 11.74
N LEU A 99 50.74 -12.22 11.08
CA LEU A 99 50.36 -12.53 9.71
C LEU A 99 49.04 -13.31 9.72
N VAL A 100 47.92 -12.61 9.58
CA VAL A 100 46.58 -13.21 9.64
C VAL A 100 46.00 -13.30 8.23
N ALA A 101 45.52 -14.49 7.83
CA ALA A 101 44.93 -14.68 6.50
C ALA A 101 43.79 -13.68 6.23
N GLY A 102 43.89 -12.92 5.14
CA GLY A 102 42.89 -11.93 4.74
C GLY A 102 43.11 -10.51 5.29
N GLN A 103 44.09 -10.33 6.18
CA GLN A 103 44.36 -9.05 6.86
C GLN A 103 45.59 -8.34 6.28
N THR A 104 45.72 -7.05 6.58
CA THR A 104 46.97 -6.31 6.31
C THR A 104 47.88 -6.39 7.53
N ALA A 105 49.08 -6.93 7.36
CA ALA A 105 50.11 -6.95 8.40
C ALA A 105 51.11 -5.79 8.21
N ILE A 106 51.75 -5.33 9.29
CA ILE A 106 52.80 -4.32 9.26
C ILE A 106 54.13 -4.99 9.56
N ILE A 107 55.09 -4.82 8.64
CA ILE A 107 56.49 -5.18 8.87
C ILE A 107 57.33 -3.92 9.01
N GLN A 108 58.21 -3.91 10.00
CA GLN A 108 59.18 -2.85 10.21
C GLN A 108 60.54 -3.32 9.70
N ILE A 109 61.18 -2.50 8.88
CA ILE A 109 62.44 -2.82 8.22
C ILE A 109 63.45 -1.73 8.51
N THR A 110 64.63 -2.12 8.98
CA THR A 110 65.75 -1.23 9.25
C THR A 110 66.82 -1.42 8.18
N THR A 111 67.28 -0.34 7.57
CA THR A 111 68.32 -0.37 6.54
C THR A 111 69.49 0.52 6.92
N SER A 112 70.72 0.04 6.70
CA SER A 112 71.96 0.76 7.05
C SER A 112 72.24 1.96 6.13
N THR A 113 71.71 1.94 4.91
CA THR A 113 71.91 2.93 3.86
C THR A 113 70.70 2.98 2.93
N ALA A 114 70.65 3.97 2.03
CA ALA A 114 69.67 3.98 0.96
C ALA A 114 69.98 2.89 -0.08
N GLY A 115 68.95 2.13 -0.49
CA GLY A 115 69.09 1.02 -1.43
C GLY A 115 67.74 0.54 -1.96
N TRP A 116 67.71 -0.66 -2.52
CA TRP A 116 66.55 -1.34 -3.07
C TRP A 116 66.29 -2.62 -2.29
N LEU A 117 65.03 -2.79 -1.89
CA LEU A 117 64.55 -3.89 -1.07
C LEU A 117 63.52 -4.71 -1.83
N TYR A 118 63.66 -6.03 -1.72
CA TYR A 118 62.77 -7.03 -2.28
C TYR A 118 62.42 -8.04 -1.19
N GLY A 119 61.19 -8.53 -1.17
CA GLY A 119 60.70 -9.41 -0.14
C GLY A 119 59.68 -10.41 -0.68
N TRP A 120 59.78 -11.66 -0.22
CA TRP A 120 58.85 -12.73 -0.55
C TRP A 120 58.39 -13.47 0.70
N LEU A 121 57.17 -14.02 0.68
CA LEU A 121 56.58 -14.81 1.76
C LEU A 121 55.69 -15.90 1.13
N ASP A 122 55.88 -17.16 1.49
CA ASP A 122 55.14 -18.30 0.92
C ASP A 122 53.73 -18.40 1.54
N PHE A 123 52.77 -17.66 1.00
CA PHE A 123 51.40 -17.69 1.53
C PHE A 123 50.70 -19.03 1.30
N GLY A 124 51.06 -19.75 0.23
CA GLY A 124 50.44 -21.03 -0.13
C GLY A 124 50.90 -22.20 0.74
N ALA A 125 52.00 -22.06 1.49
CA ALA A 125 52.75 -23.14 2.12
C ALA A 125 53.09 -24.26 1.13
N ASP A 126 53.38 -23.89 -0.12
CA ASP A 126 53.69 -24.84 -1.19
C ASP A 126 55.20 -25.15 -1.30
N ASN A 127 56.00 -24.54 -0.41
CA ASN A 127 57.45 -24.59 -0.36
C ASN A 127 58.11 -23.89 -1.55
N SER A 128 57.55 -22.77 -1.99
CA SER A 128 58.05 -21.95 -3.09
C SER A 128 57.74 -20.47 -2.86
N TRP A 129 58.50 -19.59 -3.53
CA TRP A 129 58.17 -18.16 -3.69
C TRP A 129 57.90 -17.79 -5.15
N SER A 130 57.51 -18.78 -5.95
CA SER A 130 57.36 -18.62 -7.40
C SER A 130 56.02 -18.03 -7.82
N GLN A 131 55.05 -17.97 -6.91
CA GLN A 131 53.73 -17.43 -7.19
C GLN A 131 53.77 -15.91 -7.16
N ALA A 132 52.87 -15.26 -7.91
CA ALA A 132 52.86 -13.80 -7.98
C ALA A 132 52.42 -13.16 -6.65
N GLU A 133 51.57 -13.85 -5.89
CA GLU A 133 51.10 -13.45 -4.56
C GLU A 133 52.18 -13.51 -3.48
N ASP A 134 53.24 -14.30 -3.66
CA ASP A 134 54.31 -14.44 -2.67
C ASP A 134 55.20 -13.18 -2.59
N ALA A 135 55.18 -12.32 -3.60
CA ALA A 135 56.01 -11.11 -3.64
C ALA A 135 55.39 -9.98 -2.81
N ILE A 136 55.86 -9.81 -1.58
CA ILE A 136 55.36 -8.80 -0.63
C ILE A 136 56.04 -7.42 -0.79
N LEU A 137 57.25 -7.36 -1.36
CA LEU A 137 57.96 -6.11 -1.66
C LEU A 137 58.68 -6.23 -3.01
N VAL A 138 58.46 -5.27 -3.90
CA VAL A 138 59.07 -5.25 -5.24
C VAL A 138 59.72 -3.91 -5.51
N ALA A 139 61.05 -3.87 -5.39
CA ALA A 139 61.87 -2.70 -5.69
C ALA A 139 61.51 -1.45 -4.86
N ASN A 140 61.24 -1.64 -3.57
CA ASN A 140 61.07 -0.53 -2.62
C ASN A 140 62.43 0.14 -2.39
N ALA A 141 62.47 1.47 -2.32
CA ALA A 141 63.72 2.22 -2.20
C ALA A 141 63.84 2.97 -0.85
N PRO A 142 63.98 2.26 0.29
CA PRO A 142 64.14 2.92 1.58
C PRO A 142 65.39 3.80 1.63
N GLY A 143 65.32 4.88 2.41
CA GLY A 143 66.50 5.62 2.85
C GLY A 143 67.31 4.83 3.88
N ALA A 144 68.24 5.47 4.61
CA ALA A 144 68.83 4.87 5.80
C ALA A 144 67.89 5.11 7.00
N GLY A 145 67.61 4.08 7.80
CA GLY A 145 66.74 4.16 8.97
C GLY A 145 65.66 3.08 9.01
N THR A 146 64.66 3.27 9.84
CA THR A 146 63.58 2.30 10.10
C THR A 146 62.29 2.75 9.40
N PHE A 147 61.64 1.83 8.69
CA PHE A 147 60.46 2.08 7.88
C PHE A 147 59.40 0.99 8.12
N ASN A 148 58.14 1.38 8.21
CA ASN A 148 57.02 0.44 8.32
C ASN A 148 56.38 0.25 6.94
N TYR A 149 56.17 -1.00 6.54
CA TYR A 149 55.52 -1.38 5.29
C TYR A 149 54.26 -2.21 5.59
N PRO A 150 53.09 -1.81 5.06
CA PRO A 150 51.92 -2.67 5.07
C PRO A 150 52.11 -3.77 4.02
N ILE A 151 51.82 -5.01 4.40
CA ILE A 151 51.77 -6.18 3.52
C ILE A 151 50.38 -6.80 3.59
N THR A 152 49.78 -7.07 2.45
CA THR A 152 48.47 -7.74 2.39
C THR A 152 48.68 -9.25 2.47
N VAL A 153 48.11 -9.90 3.48
CA VAL A 153 48.07 -11.36 3.58
C VAL A 153 46.84 -11.85 2.80
N PRO A 154 47.00 -12.64 1.74
CA PRO A 154 45.87 -13.16 0.98
C PRO A 154 44.89 -13.94 1.88
N GLY A 155 43.58 -13.78 1.67
CA GLY A 155 42.57 -14.58 2.40
C GLY A 155 42.66 -16.09 2.11
N THR A 156 43.37 -16.47 1.04
CA THR A 156 43.68 -17.86 0.68
C THR A 156 44.96 -18.39 1.30
N ALA A 157 45.64 -17.62 2.16
CA ALA A 157 46.89 -18.04 2.79
C ALA A 157 46.69 -19.29 3.66
N SER A 158 47.62 -20.23 3.58
CA SER A 158 47.63 -21.46 4.36
C SER A 158 48.06 -21.16 5.80
N VAL A 159 47.17 -21.45 6.75
CA VAL A 159 47.44 -21.31 8.19
C VAL A 159 48.52 -22.29 8.64
N GLY A 160 49.46 -21.80 9.45
CA GLY A 160 50.59 -22.54 10.00
C GLY A 160 51.93 -21.91 9.64
N PRO A 161 53.04 -22.65 9.81
CA PRO A 161 54.37 -22.11 9.57
C PRO A 161 54.66 -21.92 8.09
N SER A 162 55.34 -20.82 7.79
CA SER A 162 55.81 -20.44 6.45
C SER A 162 57.19 -19.75 6.55
N TYR A 163 57.73 -19.33 5.41
CA TYR A 163 59.05 -18.68 5.31
C TYR A 163 58.98 -17.41 4.47
N ALA A 164 59.67 -16.38 4.93
CA ALA A 164 59.89 -15.13 4.23
C ALA A 164 61.37 -14.94 3.89
N ARG A 165 61.65 -14.25 2.78
CA ARG A 165 63.00 -13.86 2.36
C ARG A 165 63.04 -12.39 2.04
N PHE A 166 64.02 -11.67 2.57
CA PHE A 166 64.31 -10.28 2.25
C PHE A 166 65.67 -10.16 1.60
N ARG A 167 65.76 -9.33 0.57
CA ARG A 167 67.00 -9.08 -0.17
C ARG A 167 67.21 -7.59 -0.35
N PHE A 168 68.35 -7.12 0.11
CA PHE A 168 68.72 -5.70 0.03
C PHE A 168 69.93 -5.51 -0.88
N THR A 169 69.94 -4.46 -1.70
CA THR A 169 71.06 -4.11 -2.59
C THR A 169 71.13 -2.61 -2.79
N THR A 170 72.33 -2.07 -3.05
CA THR A 170 72.46 -0.65 -3.44
C THR A 170 72.38 -0.44 -4.95
N ASP A 171 72.34 -1.52 -5.74
CA ASP A 171 72.22 -1.47 -7.19
C ASP A 171 70.75 -1.51 -7.63
N GLN A 172 70.44 -0.86 -8.75
CA GLN A 172 69.10 -0.78 -9.33
C GLN A 172 68.80 -1.95 -10.28
N VAL A 173 69.41 -3.11 -10.06
CA VAL A 173 69.13 -4.32 -10.82
C VAL A 173 68.04 -5.11 -10.09
N PRO A 174 66.89 -5.38 -10.72
CA PRO A 174 65.85 -6.20 -10.12
C PRO A 174 66.37 -7.56 -9.67
N LEU A 175 66.07 -7.93 -8.44
CA LEU A 175 66.41 -9.23 -7.85
C LEU A 175 65.20 -10.15 -7.90
N GLY A 176 65.45 -11.45 -8.08
CA GLY A 176 64.47 -12.50 -7.78
C GLY A 176 64.64 -13.02 -6.35
N TYR A 177 63.84 -14.00 -5.93
CA TYR A 177 64.04 -14.71 -4.67
C TYR A 177 65.30 -15.60 -4.68
N ASP A 178 65.98 -15.76 -5.82
CA ASP A 178 67.18 -16.59 -6.02
C ASP A 178 68.30 -15.83 -6.78
N GLY A 179 69.49 -16.44 -6.87
CA GLY A 179 70.60 -15.96 -7.68
C GLY A 179 71.52 -14.91 -7.03
N LEU A 180 72.56 -14.51 -7.77
CA LEU A 180 73.60 -13.59 -7.31
C LEU A 180 73.18 -12.12 -7.48
N ALA A 181 73.27 -11.34 -6.40
CA ALA A 181 73.18 -9.89 -6.46
C ALA A 181 74.57 -9.22 -6.61
N VAL A 182 74.58 -7.92 -6.85
CA VAL A 182 75.83 -7.14 -7.01
C VAL A 182 76.47 -6.85 -5.65
N ASN A 183 75.66 -6.51 -4.65
CA ASN A 183 76.04 -6.36 -3.26
C ASN A 183 74.79 -6.37 -2.35
N GLY A 184 75.02 -6.30 -1.04
CA GLY A 184 73.99 -6.15 -0.04
C GLY A 184 73.88 -7.39 0.82
N GLU A 185 72.64 -7.79 1.14
CA GLU A 185 72.35 -8.86 2.09
C GLU A 185 71.12 -9.71 1.72
N VAL A 186 71.06 -10.95 2.21
CA VAL A 186 69.88 -11.83 2.27
C VAL A 186 69.54 -12.12 3.73
N GLU A 187 68.27 -11.99 4.11
CA GLU A 187 67.77 -12.47 5.41
C GLU A 187 66.56 -13.38 5.17
N ASP A 188 66.48 -14.50 5.90
CA ASP A 188 65.38 -15.46 5.82
C ASP A 188 64.69 -15.60 7.18
N TYR A 189 63.37 -15.71 7.20
CA TYR A 189 62.60 -15.76 8.46
C TYR A 189 61.59 -16.90 8.43
N ARG A 190 61.57 -17.74 9.47
CA ARG A 190 60.40 -18.59 9.73
C ARG A 190 59.30 -17.75 10.37
N VAL A 191 58.16 -17.71 9.70
CA VAL A 191 56.97 -16.97 10.14
C VAL A 191 55.82 -17.93 10.45
N GLU A 192 54.82 -17.46 11.18
CA GLU A 192 53.60 -18.22 11.45
C GLU A 192 52.41 -17.43 10.89
N ILE A 193 51.71 -18.02 9.92
CA ILE A 193 50.44 -17.49 9.40
C ILE A 193 49.33 -18.00 10.29
N GLN A 194 48.62 -17.09 10.94
CA GLN A 194 47.51 -17.43 11.83
C GLN A 194 46.21 -17.55 11.03
N ALA A 195 45.29 -18.37 11.54
CA ALA A 195 43.89 -18.24 11.16
C ALA A 195 43.42 -16.83 11.53
N GLY A 196 42.35 -16.33 10.90
CA GLY A 196 41.63 -15.20 11.46
C GLY A 196 41.20 -15.57 12.88
N GLU A 197 41.98 -15.17 13.88
CA GLU A 197 41.53 -15.14 15.26
C GLU A 197 40.51 -14.02 15.35
N GLU A 198 39.45 -14.28 16.12
CA GLU A 198 38.34 -13.37 16.35
C GLU A 198 38.88 -12.09 16.99
N TYR A 199 38.66 -10.94 16.33
CA TYR A 199 38.97 -9.62 16.86
C TYR A 199 37.68 -9.06 17.41
N ASP A 200 37.72 -8.43 18.57
CA ASP A 200 36.63 -7.54 18.93
C ASP A 200 36.82 -6.19 18.21
N CYS A 201 35.75 -5.70 17.59
CA CYS A 201 35.68 -4.44 16.87
C CYS A 201 34.38 -3.73 17.21
N GLY A 202 34.42 -2.44 17.55
CA GLY A 202 33.20 -1.67 17.80
C GLY A 202 32.32 -1.46 16.56
N ASP A 203 31.24 -0.71 16.76
CA ASP A 203 30.09 -0.66 15.86
C ASP A 203 29.53 0.76 15.62
N ALA A 204 30.27 1.81 16.02
CA ALA A 204 29.85 3.19 15.75
C ALA A 204 29.62 3.46 14.25
N PRO A 205 28.72 4.40 13.88
CA PRO A 205 28.34 4.61 12.48
C PRO A 205 29.52 4.93 11.56
N ASP A 206 29.66 4.14 10.50
CA ASP A 206 30.68 4.31 9.47
C ASP A 206 30.15 3.93 8.09
N SER A 207 30.78 4.44 7.04
CA SER A 207 30.48 4.03 5.66
C SER A 207 31.73 4.07 4.77
N VAL A 208 31.71 3.24 3.73
CA VAL A 208 32.76 3.27 2.68
C VAL A 208 32.65 4.50 1.76
N ALA A 209 31.55 5.26 1.82
CA ALA A 209 31.23 6.34 0.87
C ALA A 209 31.41 7.75 1.45
N ALA A 210 31.33 7.90 2.76
CA ALA A 210 31.54 9.14 3.51
C ALA A 210 32.33 8.81 4.79
N LEU A 211 33.35 9.63 5.10
CA LEU A 211 34.15 9.48 6.32
C LEU A 211 33.24 9.67 7.54
N GLY A 212 32.91 8.57 8.23
CA GLY A 212 32.26 8.55 9.55
C GLY A 212 33.25 8.19 10.65
N TYR A 213 32.75 7.65 11.76
CA TYR A 213 33.60 7.11 12.83
C TYR A 213 34.45 5.97 12.26
N PRO A 214 35.75 5.85 12.59
CA PRO A 214 36.61 4.82 12.02
C PRO A 214 36.28 3.45 12.61
N THR A 215 35.28 2.77 12.05
CA THR A 215 34.76 1.49 12.57
C THR A 215 35.13 0.35 11.63
N LEU A 216 34.95 0.55 10.32
CA LEU A 216 35.35 -0.43 9.32
C LEU A 216 36.87 -0.50 9.19
N LEU A 217 37.41 -1.69 8.94
CA LEU A 217 38.82 -1.95 8.67
C LEU A 217 39.33 -1.16 7.46
N ALA A 218 38.47 -0.94 6.45
CA ALA A 218 38.76 -0.07 5.31
C ALA A 218 39.11 1.37 5.72
N ASN A 219 38.58 1.82 6.85
CA ASN A 219 38.84 3.13 7.47
C ASN A 219 39.81 3.04 8.67
N ASN A 220 40.54 1.92 8.77
CA ASN A 220 41.48 1.60 9.85
C ASN A 220 40.78 1.53 11.22
N GLY A 221 39.64 0.83 11.27
CA GLY A 221 38.83 0.56 12.47
C GLY A 221 39.61 0.17 13.71
N ALA A 222 39.10 0.53 14.89
CA ALA A 222 39.64 0.01 16.15
C ALA A 222 39.31 -1.50 16.24
N GLN A 223 40.33 -2.32 16.52
CA GLN A 223 40.18 -3.76 16.68
C GLN A 223 41.14 -4.27 17.74
N HIS A 224 40.71 -5.19 18.60
CA HIS A 224 41.53 -5.79 19.65
C HIS A 224 41.50 -7.31 19.55
N MET A 225 42.67 -7.92 19.77
CA MET A 225 42.79 -9.37 19.68
C MET A 225 42.23 -10.03 20.95
N LEU A 226 41.28 -10.95 20.78
CA LEU A 226 40.69 -11.70 21.88
C LEU A 226 41.66 -12.74 22.48
N GLY A 227 41.41 -13.13 23.73
CA GLY A 227 42.11 -14.25 24.40
C GLY A 227 43.05 -13.87 25.56
N SER A 228 43.16 -12.57 25.89
CA SER A 228 43.94 -12.09 27.04
C SER A 228 43.20 -12.22 28.38
N GLY A 229 41.86 -12.29 28.34
CA GLY A 229 40.98 -12.21 29.51
C GLY A 229 40.84 -10.79 30.07
N LEU A 230 41.29 -9.76 29.33
CA LEU A 230 40.93 -8.37 29.57
C LEU A 230 39.62 -8.09 28.84
N CYS A 231 38.62 -7.64 29.58
CA CYS A 231 37.39 -7.11 29.01
C CYS A 231 36.85 -5.97 29.89
N LEU A 232 36.18 -5.03 29.26
CA LEU A 232 35.14 -4.21 29.84
C LEU A 232 33.95 -5.15 30.14
N GLY A 233 33.31 -4.90 31.28
CA GLY A 233 32.19 -5.71 31.77
C GLY A 233 32.41 -7.22 31.82
N ALA A 234 31.44 -7.99 31.32
CA ALA A 234 31.37 -9.45 31.48
C ALA A 234 31.25 -10.23 30.16
N LEU A 235 30.86 -9.57 29.08
CA LEU A 235 30.73 -10.13 27.75
C LEU A 235 31.85 -9.55 26.86
N VAL A 236 32.10 -10.23 25.74
CA VAL A 236 33.00 -9.82 24.65
C VAL A 236 32.53 -10.63 23.44
N ASP A 237 32.38 -10.00 22.28
CA ASP A 237 32.14 -10.72 21.04
C ASP A 237 33.29 -10.58 20.02
N ALA A 238 33.06 -11.00 18.78
CA ALA A 238 34.07 -11.60 17.92
C ALA A 238 33.77 -11.37 16.43
N GLU A 239 34.44 -10.39 15.85
CA GLU A 239 34.18 -9.85 14.52
C GLU A 239 35.32 -10.13 13.55
N ALA A 240 34.97 -10.20 12.27
CA ALA A 240 35.94 -10.14 11.18
C ALA A 240 36.27 -8.70 10.74
N ASP A 241 35.34 -7.77 10.98
CA ASP A 241 35.38 -6.34 10.67
C ASP A 241 34.31 -5.63 11.52
N GLY A 242 34.48 -4.33 11.81
CA GLY A 242 33.53 -3.57 12.61
C GLY A 242 32.12 -3.52 11.99
N GLN A 243 31.10 -3.41 12.82
CA GLN A 243 29.70 -3.57 12.43
C GLN A 243 28.92 -2.24 12.51
N PRO A 244 29.20 -1.23 11.67
CA PRO A 244 28.65 0.10 11.84
C PRO A 244 27.11 0.13 11.87
N ASP A 245 26.55 0.65 12.96
CA ASP A 245 25.11 0.83 13.16
C ASP A 245 24.78 2.26 13.60
N ALA A 246 23.56 2.73 13.30
CA ALA A 246 23.13 4.08 13.63
C ALA A 246 22.87 4.30 15.13
N GLN A 247 22.73 3.22 15.90
CA GLN A 247 22.47 3.23 17.33
C GLN A 247 23.65 2.67 18.15
N ALA A 248 24.73 2.24 17.50
CA ALA A 248 25.76 1.39 18.11
C ALA A 248 25.12 0.14 18.75
N LEU A 249 24.45 -0.65 17.89
CA LEU A 249 23.88 -1.98 18.22
C LEU A 249 24.20 -3.02 17.12
N GLY A 250 25.30 -2.86 16.41
CA GLY A 250 25.58 -3.58 15.16
C GLY A 250 26.00 -5.04 15.38
N ASP A 251 27.01 -5.23 16.20
CA ASP A 251 27.53 -6.51 16.71
C ASP A 251 26.55 -7.21 17.65
N ASP A 252 25.86 -6.41 18.44
CA ASP A 252 24.73 -6.72 19.30
C ASP A 252 23.64 -7.61 18.64
N ASN A 253 23.39 -7.38 17.35
CA ASN A 253 22.34 -8.03 16.56
C ASN A 253 22.83 -9.18 15.66
N ASN A 254 24.12 -9.55 15.68
CA ASN A 254 24.71 -10.49 14.72
C ASN A 254 24.90 -11.93 15.27
N PRO A 255 24.12 -12.94 14.81
CA PRO A 255 24.28 -14.32 15.26
C PRO A 255 25.53 -15.02 14.66
N PRO A 256 26.19 -15.96 15.37
CA PRO A 256 25.58 -16.84 16.36
C PRO A 256 25.77 -16.44 17.83
N THR A 257 26.54 -15.39 18.11
CA THR A 257 26.87 -14.97 19.49
C THR A 257 26.28 -13.65 19.94
N GLY A 258 25.73 -12.78 19.05
CA GLY A 258 25.13 -11.47 19.38
C GLY A 258 24.69 -11.31 20.83
N LEU A 259 25.62 -10.79 21.63
CA LEU A 259 25.56 -10.64 23.07
C LEU A 259 26.15 -9.25 23.31
N ASP A 260 25.28 -8.26 23.52
CA ASP A 260 25.54 -6.92 24.09
C ASP A 260 26.79 -6.92 24.97
N ASP A 261 27.93 -6.60 24.37
CA ASP A 261 29.22 -6.46 25.05
C ASP A 261 29.52 -5.00 25.40
N GLU A 262 28.61 -4.08 25.09
CA GLU A 262 28.45 -2.76 25.72
C GLU A 262 28.00 -2.83 27.20
N ASP A 263 28.51 -3.78 27.96
CA ASP A 263 28.12 -4.05 29.35
C ASP A 263 29.12 -3.51 30.40
N GLY A 264 30.26 -2.96 29.94
CA GLY A 264 31.33 -2.48 30.78
C GLY A 264 31.28 -1.01 31.20
N VAL A 265 30.63 -0.14 30.41
CA VAL A 265 30.68 1.31 30.62
C VAL A 265 29.29 1.89 30.82
N SER A 266 29.13 2.74 31.84
CA SER A 266 27.85 3.39 32.11
C SER A 266 28.00 4.86 32.48
N PHE A 267 27.09 5.66 31.92
CA PHE A 267 26.98 7.10 32.15
C PHE A 267 25.80 7.35 33.09
N PRO A 268 26.04 7.64 34.39
CA PRO A 268 24.96 7.79 35.37
C PRO A 268 24.09 9.04 35.13
N THR A 269 24.61 9.98 34.35
CA THR A 269 23.94 11.23 33.98
C THR A 269 24.27 11.52 32.53
N ALA A 270 23.40 12.26 31.85
CA ALA A 270 23.68 12.79 30.52
C ALA A 270 24.93 13.70 30.53
N LEU A 271 25.52 13.94 29.37
CA LEU A 271 26.77 14.68 29.27
C LEU A 271 26.56 16.20 29.37
N PHE A 272 27.36 16.88 30.19
CA PHE A 272 27.26 18.33 30.43
C PHE A 272 28.55 19.09 30.17
N SER A 273 28.48 20.22 29.46
CA SER A 273 29.64 21.06 29.13
C SER A 273 30.17 21.82 30.34
N GLY A 274 31.50 21.91 30.48
CA GLY A 274 32.15 22.88 31.38
C GLY A 274 32.15 22.53 32.88
N VAL A 275 31.61 21.37 33.27
CA VAL A 275 31.65 20.83 34.64
C VAL A 275 32.19 19.40 34.66
N GLN A 276 32.59 18.91 35.83
CA GLN A 276 33.12 17.55 35.95
C GLN A 276 31.99 16.52 35.80
N ASN A 277 32.08 15.74 34.74
CA ASN A 277 31.30 14.54 34.47
C ASN A 277 32.07 13.32 35.01
N ARG A 278 31.41 12.18 35.10
CA ARG A 278 32.04 10.91 35.45
C ARG A 278 31.44 9.78 34.65
N VAL A 279 32.29 8.81 34.33
CA VAL A 279 31.88 7.53 33.75
C VAL A 279 32.19 6.41 34.74
N GLN A 280 31.25 5.48 34.89
CA GLN A 280 31.46 4.25 35.63
C GLN A 280 31.97 3.19 34.65
N VAL A 281 33.06 2.52 35.03
CA VAL A 281 33.65 1.45 34.22
C VAL A 281 33.76 0.21 35.09
N VAL A 282 33.26 -0.90 34.58
CA VAL A 282 33.48 -2.24 35.11
C VAL A 282 34.48 -2.90 34.19
N ALA A 283 35.61 -3.36 34.73
CA ALA A 283 36.61 -4.05 33.93
C ALA A 283 37.02 -5.36 34.61
N SER A 284 37.24 -6.39 33.80
CA SER A 284 37.87 -7.64 34.18
C SER A 284 39.35 -7.58 33.82
N VAL A 285 40.22 -7.51 34.83
CA VAL A 285 41.67 -7.40 34.63
C VAL A 285 42.35 -8.59 35.30
N PRO A 286 43.00 -9.49 34.54
CA PRO A 286 43.68 -10.66 35.11
C PRO A 286 44.74 -10.27 36.13
N ALA A 287 44.89 -11.11 37.16
CA ALA A 287 45.80 -10.82 38.27
C ALA A 287 47.25 -10.66 37.78
N GLY A 288 47.86 -9.50 38.08
CA GLY A 288 49.24 -9.19 37.70
C GLY A 288 49.40 -8.54 36.33
N VAL A 289 48.30 -8.31 35.60
CA VAL A 289 48.29 -7.51 34.38
C VAL A 289 48.08 -6.04 34.72
N THR A 290 48.76 -5.16 33.97
CA THR A 290 48.52 -3.70 34.00
C THR A 290 47.74 -3.36 32.74
N ALA A 291 46.53 -2.82 32.90
CA ALA A 291 45.66 -2.43 31.81
C ALA A 291 45.41 -0.91 31.83
N TYR A 292 45.12 -0.35 30.66
CA TYR A 292 44.88 1.07 30.42
C TYR A 292 43.55 1.25 29.71
N PHE A 293 42.70 2.10 30.27
CA PHE A 293 41.42 2.51 29.72
C PHE A 293 41.56 3.85 29.00
N ASN A 294 41.01 3.92 27.80
CA ASN A 294 40.94 5.11 26.96
C ASN A 294 39.49 5.34 26.53
N MET A 295 39.08 6.61 26.43
CA MET A 295 37.73 6.98 26.04
C MET A 295 37.73 8.23 25.18
N TRP A 296 37.01 8.17 24.05
CA TRP A 296 36.77 9.28 23.14
C TRP A 296 35.27 9.59 23.10
N ILE A 297 34.91 10.87 23.08
CA ILE A 297 33.53 11.34 22.94
C ILE A 297 33.52 12.39 21.82
N ASP A 298 32.62 12.24 20.85
CA ASP A 298 32.41 13.26 19.82
C ASP A 298 31.62 14.45 20.41
N LEU A 299 32.34 15.38 21.03
CA LEU A 299 31.71 16.50 21.74
C LEU A 299 31.02 17.48 20.78
N ASN A 300 31.32 17.42 19.48
CA ASN A 300 30.88 18.42 18.52
C ASN A 300 29.88 17.91 17.47
N GLY A 301 29.74 16.58 17.35
CA GLY A 301 28.76 15.91 16.50
C GLY A 301 29.15 15.92 15.02
N ASP A 302 30.43 16.07 14.70
CA ASP A 302 30.92 16.09 13.31
C ASP A 302 31.25 14.70 12.76
N GLY A 303 31.00 13.63 13.53
CA GLY A 303 31.15 12.26 13.08
C GLY A 303 32.58 11.75 13.12
N ASN A 304 33.47 12.33 13.94
CA ASN A 304 34.81 11.81 14.20
C ASN A 304 35.29 12.14 15.63
N TRP A 305 36.43 11.55 16.04
CA TRP A 305 37.04 11.78 17.36
C TRP A 305 38.43 12.42 17.28
N THR A 306 38.71 13.14 16.19
CA THR A 306 40.06 13.67 15.93
C THR A 306 40.28 15.06 16.52
N ASN A 307 39.24 15.72 17.04
CA ASN A 307 39.36 17.08 17.52
C ASN A 307 40.02 17.12 18.91
N ALA A 308 40.68 18.25 19.18
CA ALA A 308 41.36 18.45 20.44
C ALA A 308 40.33 18.50 21.60
N GLY A 309 40.45 17.58 22.55
CA GLY A 309 39.58 17.49 23.72
C GLY A 309 38.53 16.37 23.67
N GLU A 310 38.43 15.65 22.55
CA GLU A 310 37.49 14.52 22.39
C GLU A 310 38.01 13.24 23.02
N GLN A 311 39.33 13.04 23.11
CA GLN A 311 39.89 12.03 23.99
C GLN A 311 39.81 12.51 25.44
N VAL A 312 38.77 12.06 26.16
CA VAL A 312 38.44 12.52 27.52
C VAL A 312 39.11 11.68 28.60
N VAL A 313 39.53 10.45 28.29
CA VAL A 313 40.35 9.59 29.18
C VAL A 313 41.55 9.04 28.40
N VAL A 314 42.75 9.20 28.95
CA VAL A 314 44.02 8.87 28.29
C VAL A 314 44.88 7.99 29.19
N ASP A 315 45.12 6.74 28.75
CA ASP A 315 45.99 5.76 29.42
C ASP A 315 45.75 5.67 30.94
N ASN A 316 44.50 5.76 31.37
CA ASN A 316 44.16 5.69 32.79
C ASN A 316 44.24 4.24 33.25
N GLY A 317 44.92 3.97 34.36
CA GLY A 317 45.03 2.61 34.88
C GLY A 317 43.66 2.00 35.20
N ALA A 318 43.41 0.79 34.71
CA ALA A 318 42.20 0.02 34.96
C ALA A 318 42.48 -1.14 35.93
N PHE A 319 41.55 -1.40 36.84
CA PHE A 319 41.62 -2.47 37.83
C PHE A 319 40.42 -3.40 37.70
N ASN A 320 40.59 -4.63 38.19
CA ASN A 320 39.49 -5.60 38.22
C ASN A 320 38.35 -5.12 39.14
N GLY A 321 37.16 -4.93 38.59
CA GLY A 321 35.95 -4.46 39.27
C GLY A 321 35.48 -3.09 38.81
N THR A 322 34.60 -2.47 39.60
CA THR A 322 34.00 -1.16 39.30
C THR A 322 34.92 0.00 39.71
N GLN A 323 35.09 0.97 38.81
CA GLN A 323 35.87 2.18 39.01
C GLN A 323 35.18 3.39 38.35
N TRP A 324 35.57 4.60 38.77
CA TRP A 324 35.01 5.85 38.29
C TRP A 324 36.10 6.73 37.68
N TYR A 325 35.88 7.21 36.47
CA TYR A 325 36.78 8.16 35.81
C TYR A 325 36.10 9.53 35.67
N PRO A 326 36.62 10.56 36.35
CA PRO A 326 36.13 11.92 36.18
C PRO A 326 36.74 12.56 34.94
N PHE A 327 35.97 13.37 34.22
CA PHE A 327 36.42 14.17 33.09
C PHE A 327 35.60 15.45 32.98
N THR A 328 36.18 16.53 32.46
CA THR A 328 35.48 17.80 32.25
C THR A 328 35.49 18.09 30.76
N PRO A 329 34.40 17.81 30.03
CA PRO A 329 34.31 18.13 28.62
C PRO A 329 34.35 19.64 28.42
N GLY A 330 34.92 20.07 27.29
CA GLY A 330 34.85 21.45 26.83
C GLY A 330 33.44 21.84 26.39
N ALA A 331 33.33 22.77 25.45
CA ALA A 331 32.05 23.11 24.84
C ALA A 331 31.48 21.90 24.10
N ILE A 332 30.33 21.42 24.52
CA ILE A 332 29.56 20.40 23.80
C ILE A 332 28.68 21.12 22.79
N THR A 333 28.84 20.78 21.51
CA THR A 333 28.02 21.32 20.41
C THR A 333 27.23 20.26 19.66
N ALA A 334 27.50 18.98 19.94
CA ALA A 334 26.60 17.90 19.57
C ALA A 334 25.22 18.09 20.23
N THR A 335 24.17 17.67 19.54
CA THR A 335 22.76 17.83 19.94
C THR A 335 22.11 16.47 20.14
N ASN A 336 21.19 16.36 21.11
CA ASN A 336 20.43 15.15 21.47
C ASN A 336 21.29 14.01 22.01
N SER A 337 22.20 13.46 21.22
CA SER A 337 23.10 12.37 21.59
C SER A 337 24.39 12.43 20.79
N THR A 338 25.41 11.72 21.25
CA THR A 338 26.68 11.58 20.53
C THR A 338 27.31 10.21 20.78
N PHE A 339 28.33 9.88 19.99
CA PHE A 339 29.03 8.60 20.07
C PHE A 339 30.29 8.67 20.94
N VAL A 340 30.49 7.60 21.68
CA VAL A 340 31.65 7.33 22.53
C VAL A 340 32.34 6.10 22.00
N ARG A 341 33.67 6.10 22.04
CA ARG A 341 34.48 4.89 21.90
C ARG A 341 35.28 4.64 23.15
N CYS A 342 35.21 3.42 23.66
CA CYS A 342 35.96 2.92 24.79
C CYS A 342 36.97 1.88 24.32
N ARG A 343 38.20 1.95 24.84
CA ARG A 343 39.24 0.95 24.55
C ARG A 343 39.98 0.56 25.82
N LEU A 344 40.02 -0.74 26.11
CA LEU A 344 40.80 -1.31 27.21
C LEU A 344 41.92 -2.18 26.64
N SER A 345 43.18 -1.97 27.01
CA SER A 345 44.30 -2.79 26.53
C SER A 345 45.50 -2.75 27.49
N THR A 346 46.48 -3.63 27.33
CA THR A 346 47.79 -3.50 28.00
C THR A 346 48.71 -2.48 27.32
N VAL A 347 48.35 -2.01 26.13
CA VAL A 347 49.12 -1.04 25.33
C VAL A 347 48.75 0.40 25.71
N GLN A 348 49.76 1.26 25.87
CA GLN A 348 49.58 2.71 26.03
C GLN A 348 49.61 3.44 24.69
N GLY A 349 48.97 4.61 24.63
CA GLY A 349 49.01 5.49 23.46
C GLY A 349 48.17 4.99 22.28
N LEU A 350 47.11 4.22 22.57
CA LEU A 350 46.12 3.86 21.56
C LEU A 350 45.41 5.12 21.03
N THR A 351 45.06 5.07 19.75
CA THR A 351 44.24 6.09 19.09
C THR A 351 42.76 5.66 19.06
N ASP A 352 41.89 6.52 18.54
CA ASP A 352 40.48 6.25 18.25
C ASP A 352 40.25 5.08 17.28
N ARG A 353 41.33 4.62 16.64
CA ARG A 353 41.33 3.68 15.51
C ARG A 353 42.53 2.73 15.57
N GLY A 354 42.57 1.73 14.70
CA GLY A 354 43.70 0.82 14.50
C GLY A 354 43.84 -0.30 15.53
N PRO A 355 44.70 -1.29 15.27
CA PRO A 355 44.77 -2.54 16.03
C PRO A 355 45.44 -2.41 17.41
N ALA A 356 45.01 -3.25 18.35
CA ALA A 356 45.69 -3.54 19.62
C ALA A 356 45.94 -5.04 19.80
N PHE A 357 46.96 -5.41 20.59
CA PHE A 357 47.41 -6.80 20.77
C PHE A 357 46.58 -7.61 21.76
N ASP A 358 45.75 -6.93 22.55
CA ASP A 358 44.85 -7.52 23.53
C ASP A 358 43.81 -6.48 23.96
N GLY A 359 42.70 -6.98 24.50
CA GLY A 359 41.71 -6.15 25.16
C GLY A 359 40.41 -6.08 24.38
N GLU A 360 39.73 -4.94 24.47
CA GLU A 360 38.37 -4.74 23.94
C GLU A 360 38.10 -3.29 23.49
N VAL A 361 37.17 -3.14 22.54
CA VAL A 361 36.51 -1.94 22.03
C VAL A 361 35.04 -2.05 22.41
N GLU A 362 34.47 -0.99 22.95
CA GLU A 362 33.00 -0.87 23.04
C GLU A 362 32.66 0.52 22.51
N ASP A 363 31.58 0.64 21.74
CA ASP A 363 31.06 1.92 21.26
C ASP A 363 29.69 2.18 21.89
N TYR A 364 29.38 3.45 22.20
CA TYR A 364 28.12 3.78 22.87
C TYR A 364 27.51 5.05 22.28
N ILE A 365 26.18 5.08 22.23
CA ILE A 365 25.42 6.33 22.10
C ILE A 365 25.10 6.89 23.49
N ILE A 366 25.49 8.14 23.75
CA ILE A 366 25.21 8.82 25.01
C ILE A 366 24.33 10.05 24.82
N PRO A 367 23.34 10.29 25.69
CA PRO A 367 22.50 11.47 25.61
C PRO A 367 23.27 12.73 26.04
N ILE A 368 23.04 13.82 25.32
CA ILE A 368 23.50 15.16 25.67
C ILE A 368 22.31 15.91 26.25
N ALA A 369 22.39 16.25 27.53
CA ALA A 369 21.34 17.03 28.15
C ALA A 369 21.63 18.52 27.96
N PRO A 370 20.67 19.29 27.41
CA PRO A 370 20.81 20.72 27.30
C PRO A 370 20.98 21.39 28.67
N VAL A 371 22.02 22.21 28.78
CA VAL A 371 22.27 23.03 29.96
C VAL A 371 21.24 24.16 30.01
N LYS A 372 20.32 24.09 30.98
CA LYS A 372 19.31 25.13 31.24
C LYS A 372 19.89 26.27 32.06
N TRP A 373 20.84 25.97 32.94
CA TRP A 373 21.58 26.95 33.73
C TRP A 373 22.90 26.38 34.24
N LEU A 374 23.93 27.21 34.35
CA LEU A 374 25.20 26.86 34.97
C LEU A 374 25.78 28.06 35.71
N GLN A 375 26.03 27.87 37.01
CA GLN A 375 26.86 28.72 37.86
C GLN A 375 27.89 27.80 38.53
N PRO A 376 29.16 27.78 38.08
CA PRO A 376 30.14 26.80 38.54
C PRO A 376 30.60 27.08 39.98
N PRO A 377 31.16 26.07 40.68
CA PRO A 377 31.71 26.25 42.02
C PRO A 377 33.01 27.06 42.03
N ASP A 378 33.18 27.95 43.02
CA ASP A 378 34.46 28.63 43.27
C ASP A 378 35.41 27.67 43.98
N LEU A 379 36.29 27.01 43.21
CA LEU A 379 37.29 26.06 43.72
C LEU A 379 38.59 26.75 44.18
N THR A 380 38.61 28.08 44.29
CA THR A 380 39.77 28.84 44.76
C THR A 380 39.74 29.02 46.28
N SER A 381 40.82 29.52 46.88
CA SER A 381 40.83 29.85 48.32
C SER A 381 39.84 30.95 48.74
N ASN A 382 39.20 31.62 47.78
CA ASN A 382 38.18 32.64 48.01
C ASN A 382 36.75 32.06 47.94
N GLY A 383 36.60 30.76 47.67
CA GLY A 383 35.30 30.10 47.73
C GLY A 383 34.74 30.10 49.15
N VAL A 384 33.42 30.25 49.26
CA VAL A 384 32.69 30.26 50.53
C VAL A 384 31.67 29.12 50.55
N ASP A 385 31.62 28.40 51.67
CA ASP A 385 30.62 27.38 51.94
C ASP A 385 29.59 27.93 52.94
N VAL A 386 28.41 28.25 52.43
CA VAL A 386 27.33 28.85 53.21
C VAL A 386 26.55 27.75 53.93
N SER A 387 26.57 27.77 55.25
CA SER A 387 25.99 26.75 56.12
C SER A 387 24.51 26.52 55.83
N LEU A 388 24.16 25.28 55.45
CA LEU A 388 22.78 24.81 55.34
C LEU A 388 22.24 24.23 56.67
N VAL A 389 23.06 24.20 57.73
CA VAL A 389 22.69 23.57 59.03
C VAL A 389 21.44 24.25 59.60
N GLU A 390 20.33 23.51 59.65
CA GLU A 390 18.99 23.97 60.08
C GLU A 390 18.49 25.19 59.29
N LYS A 391 18.99 25.40 58.07
CA LYS A 391 18.68 26.55 57.23
C LYS A 391 18.20 26.08 55.86
N MET A 392 17.52 27.00 55.17
CA MET A 392 17.17 26.87 53.77
C MET A 392 17.83 28.02 53.03
N LEU A 393 18.66 27.69 52.04
CA LEU A 393 19.27 28.67 51.14
C LEU A 393 18.55 28.60 49.80
N ALA A 394 18.49 29.72 49.08
CA ALA A 394 17.96 29.75 47.74
C ALA A 394 18.81 30.62 46.81
N ASN A 395 18.88 30.21 45.55
CA ASN A 395 19.57 30.93 44.48
C ASN A 395 18.62 31.02 43.28
N ASP A 396 18.65 32.15 42.58
CA ASP A 396 17.88 32.33 41.37
C ASP A 396 18.60 31.75 40.15
N PHE A 397 17.85 31.50 39.10
CA PHE A 397 18.38 31.11 37.81
C PHE A 397 17.39 31.42 36.72
N ARG A 398 17.90 31.74 35.53
CA ARG A 398 17.05 32.01 34.37
C ARG A 398 16.94 30.79 33.47
N CYS A 399 15.71 30.36 33.23
CA CYS A 399 15.44 29.30 32.27
C CYS A 399 15.92 29.69 30.86
N THR A 400 16.93 29.01 30.32
CA THR A 400 17.43 29.27 28.95
C THR A 400 16.72 28.41 27.89
N LEU A 401 16.11 27.31 28.32
CA LEU A 401 15.39 26.35 27.47
C LEU A 401 14.12 25.83 28.16
N THR A 402 12.97 25.88 27.46
CA THR A 402 11.68 25.37 27.96
C THR A 402 11.75 23.85 28.11
N GLY A 403 11.09 23.31 29.14
CA GLY A 403 10.96 21.86 29.37
C GLY A 403 11.23 21.46 30.82
N PRO A 404 11.15 20.16 31.15
CA PRO A 404 11.34 19.65 32.52
C PRO A 404 12.79 19.71 33.01
N ILE A 405 13.01 20.08 34.28
CA ILE A 405 14.30 19.90 34.97
C ILE A 405 14.42 18.44 35.38
N THR A 406 15.09 17.63 34.57
CA THR A 406 15.30 16.19 34.87
C THR A 406 16.61 15.92 35.58
N ASP A 407 17.51 16.89 35.66
CA ASP A 407 18.78 16.75 36.38
C ASP A 407 19.24 18.09 36.97
N LEU A 408 19.66 18.05 38.25
CA LEU A 408 20.03 19.22 39.04
C LEU A 408 21.27 18.91 39.88
N HIS A 409 22.31 19.73 39.76
CA HIS A 409 23.54 19.57 40.52
C HIS A 409 23.77 20.75 41.47
N ILE A 410 24.26 20.44 42.67
CA ILE A 410 24.78 21.44 43.61
C ILE A 410 26.17 21.04 44.09
N TRP A 411 26.97 22.04 44.44
CA TRP A 411 28.29 21.84 45.05
C TRP A 411 28.27 22.21 46.52
N THR A 412 28.98 21.42 47.32
CA THR A 412 28.96 21.52 48.77
C THR A 412 30.31 21.17 49.36
N SER A 413 30.55 21.64 50.57
CA SER A 413 31.65 21.17 51.42
C SER A 413 31.15 20.87 52.83
N PHE A 414 31.98 20.18 53.61
CA PHE A 414 31.68 19.85 55.01
C PHE A 414 32.61 20.60 55.95
N TYR A 415 32.04 21.25 56.96
CA TYR A 415 32.80 22.03 57.94
C TYR A 415 33.91 21.16 58.58
N GLN A 416 35.15 21.64 58.50
CA GLN A 416 36.37 20.96 58.97
C GLN A 416 36.63 19.59 58.32
N ASP A 417 36.15 19.38 57.09
CA ASP A 417 36.24 18.11 56.35
C ASP A 417 35.58 16.92 57.09
N LEU A 418 34.62 17.19 57.98
CA LEU A 418 33.90 16.18 58.76
C LEU A 418 32.74 15.60 57.94
N LEU A 419 33.00 14.50 57.24
CA LEU A 419 32.02 13.83 56.38
C LEU A 419 30.91 13.12 57.18
N PRO A 420 29.71 12.93 56.59
CA PRO A 420 28.65 12.11 57.17
C PRO A 420 29.14 10.69 57.46
N SER A 421 28.80 10.17 58.64
CA SER A 421 29.34 8.89 59.11
C SER A 421 28.90 7.67 58.31
N GLU A 422 27.73 7.77 57.67
CA GLU A 422 27.14 6.72 56.82
C GLU A 422 27.41 6.94 55.31
N GLY A 423 28.29 7.90 54.96
CA GLY A 423 28.69 8.23 53.59
C GLY A 423 27.93 9.41 52.98
N LEU A 424 28.41 9.94 51.84
CA LEU A 424 27.87 11.14 51.21
C LEU A 424 26.39 11.00 50.78
N ASN A 425 26.00 9.80 50.37
CA ASN A 425 24.63 9.50 49.95
C ASN A 425 23.65 9.28 51.12
N SER A 426 24.08 9.45 52.38
CA SER A 426 23.25 9.19 53.56
C SER A 426 22.34 10.36 53.97
N LEU A 427 22.48 11.52 53.34
CA LEU A 427 21.73 12.73 53.66
C LEU A 427 20.34 12.69 53.02
N ALA A 428 19.36 13.33 53.63
CA ALA A 428 18.05 13.58 53.03
C ALA A 428 17.99 15.04 52.58
N PHE A 429 17.46 15.31 51.39
CA PHE A 429 17.29 16.66 50.85
C PHE A 429 15.82 16.99 50.64
N THR A 430 15.48 18.28 50.68
CA THR A 430 14.28 18.79 50.02
C THR A 430 14.70 19.91 49.08
N LEU A 431 14.18 19.84 47.87
CA LEU A 431 14.39 20.79 46.79
C LEU A 431 13.05 21.45 46.47
N GLU A 432 13.03 22.78 46.38
CA GLU A 432 11.82 23.56 46.14
C GLU A 432 12.09 24.59 45.05
N ILE A 433 11.18 24.71 44.08
CA ILE A 433 11.22 25.74 43.04
C ILE A 433 10.13 26.77 43.30
N TYR A 434 10.51 28.04 43.32
CA TYR A 434 9.62 29.17 43.53
C TYR A 434 9.58 30.09 42.31
N SER A 435 8.48 30.84 42.17
CA SER A 435 8.40 31.99 41.25
C SER A 435 9.33 33.11 41.71
N ASP A 436 9.84 33.92 40.79
CA ASP A 436 10.60 35.11 41.14
C ASP A 436 9.73 36.25 41.69
N VAL A 437 10.22 36.93 42.73
CA VAL A 437 9.76 38.25 43.16
C VAL A 437 10.87 39.25 42.86
N PRO A 438 10.79 40.01 41.74
CA PRO A 438 11.89 40.86 41.31
C PRO A 438 12.21 41.99 42.31
N ALA A 439 13.48 42.38 42.36
CA ALA A 439 13.91 43.59 43.05
C ALA A 439 13.18 44.83 42.47
N GLY A 440 12.73 45.73 43.34
CA GLY A 440 11.94 46.88 42.95
C GLY A 440 11.84 47.96 44.02
N PRO A 441 10.95 48.96 43.87
CA PRO A 441 10.82 50.04 44.85
C PRO A 441 10.36 49.58 46.24
N GLU A 442 9.68 48.43 46.32
CA GLU A 442 9.11 47.88 47.55
C GLU A 442 9.91 46.67 48.10
N ASN A 443 10.75 46.01 47.27
CA ASN A 443 11.61 44.89 47.64
C ASN A 443 13.06 45.21 47.25
N LEU A 444 13.99 45.24 48.21
CA LEU A 444 15.36 45.73 47.97
C LEU A 444 16.21 44.80 47.09
N TYR A 445 15.94 43.52 47.14
CA TYR A 445 16.56 42.43 46.37
C TYR A 445 15.45 41.48 45.90
N SER A 446 15.74 40.69 44.88
CA SER A 446 14.86 39.63 44.41
C SER A 446 14.93 38.43 45.36
N HIS A 447 13.85 37.67 45.44
CA HIS A 447 13.76 36.54 46.36
C HIS A 447 12.67 35.54 45.93
N PRO A 448 12.66 34.32 46.52
CA PRO A 448 11.60 33.34 46.27
C PRO A 448 10.19 33.86 46.61
N GLY A 449 9.23 33.62 45.71
CA GLY A 449 7.83 34.03 45.80
C GLY A 449 6.86 32.88 46.11
N GLU A 450 5.99 32.56 45.16
CA GLU A 450 5.04 31.43 45.26
C GLU A 450 5.78 30.11 45.04
N LEU A 451 5.49 29.10 45.87
CA LEU A 451 6.02 27.75 45.70
C LEU A 451 5.35 27.10 44.47
N LEU A 452 6.15 26.78 43.45
CA LEU A 452 5.68 26.16 42.21
C LEU A 452 5.86 24.65 42.21
N TRP A 453 6.91 24.15 42.87
CA TRP A 453 7.23 22.72 42.91
C TRP A 453 8.07 22.38 44.15
N ALA A 454 7.89 21.17 44.69
CA ALA A 454 8.68 20.69 45.83
C ALA A 454 8.89 19.18 45.73
N ARG A 455 10.08 18.72 46.12
CA ARG A 455 10.45 17.30 46.15
C ARG A 455 11.32 16.98 47.36
N ASP A 456 10.89 15.99 48.13
CA ASP A 456 11.74 15.32 49.10
C ASP A 456 12.57 14.25 48.39
N VAL A 457 13.88 14.30 48.59
CA VAL A 457 14.85 13.37 48.01
C VAL A 457 15.44 12.51 49.14
N PRO A 458 15.08 11.22 49.22
CA PRO A 458 15.54 10.35 50.30
C PRO A 458 17.03 9.99 50.17
N PRO A 459 17.69 9.56 51.27
CA PRO A 459 19.04 9.01 51.21
C PRO A 459 19.17 7.91 50.15
N PHE A 460 20.33 7.85 49.50
CA PHE A 460 20.69 6.86 48.47
C PHE A 460 19.87 6.91 47.17
N SER A 461 19.06 7.95 46.95
CA SER A 461 18.31 8.17 45.69
C SER A 461 18.99 9.12 44.71
N TYR A 462 20.11 9.70 45.11
CA TYR A 462 20.93 10.62 44.33
C TYR A 462 22.37 10.12 44.36
N ALA A 463 23.20 10.67 43.48
CA ALA A 463 24.62 10.36 43.45
C ALA A 463 25.43 11.53 44.04
N ALA A 464 26.52 11.21 44.74
CA ALA A 464 27.38 12.22 45.34
C ALA A 464 28.84 11.77 45.29
N GLY A 465 29.74 12.72 45.04
CA GLY A 465 31.16 12.41 44.87
C GLY A 465 32.05 13.61 45.16
N ARG A 466 33.31 13.33 45.52
CA ARG A 466 34.31 14.37 45.70
C ARG A 466 34.84 14.81 44.35
N ILE A 467 34.80 16.11 44.06
CA ILE A 467 35.22 16.66 42.77
C ILE A 467 36.54 17.42 42.83
N ALA A 468 36.90 17.94 44.01
CA ALA A 468 38.16 18.65 44.21
C ALA A 468 38.74 18.41 45.60
N VAL A 469 40.07 18.38 45.68
CA VAL A 469 40.85 18.48 46.92
C VAL A 469 41.70 19.74 46.76
N GLY A 470 41.34 20.79 47.48
CA GLY A 470 41.69 22.17 47.16
C GLY A 470 42.54 22.90 48.19
N ALA A 471 42.66 24.20 47.95
CA ALA A 471 43.19 25.16 48.92
C ALA A 471 42.21 25.30 50.09
N PRO A 472 42.65 25.80 51.26
CA PRO A 472 41.72 26.06 52.36
C PRO A 472 40.69 27.13 51.96
N GLU A 473 39.41 26.88 52.26
CA GLU A 473 38.26 27.71 51.81
C GLU A 473 37.57 28.38 53.01
N TRP A 474 36.65 29.32 52.76
CA TRP A 474 35.91 30.03 53.80
C TRP A 474 34.60 29.32 54.14
N TRP A 475 34.21 29.34 55.42
CA TRP A 475 32.90 28.90 55.87
C TRP A 475 32.09 30.08 56.41
N PHE A 476 30.80 30.17 56.04
CA PHE A 476 29.90 31.23 56.47
C PHE A 476 28.60 30.68 57.08
N ASP A 477 28.28 31.07 58.33
CA ASP A 477 26.95 30.89 58.90
C ASP A 477 26.17 32.22 58.93
N PRO A 478 25.11 32.37 58.11
CA PRO A 478 24.40 33.64 57.98
C PRO A 478 23.53 33.99 59.19
N ALA A 479 23.03 33.01 59.95
CA ALA A 479 22.22 33.26 61.14
C ALA A 479 23.05 33.82 62.29
N GLN A 480 24.31 33.38 62.40
CA GLN A 480 25.26 33.85 63.40
C GLN A 480 26.14 35.01 62.91
N ASN A 481 26.12 35.29 61.61
CA ASN A 481 27.10 36.12 60.92
C ASN A 481 28.55 35.70 61.22
N LEU A 482 28.80 34.39 61.21
CA LEU A 482 30.08 33.78 61.59
C LEU A 482 30.88 33.42 60.33
N TRP A 483 32.11 33.95 60.25
CA TRP A 483 33.06 33.66 59.17
C TRP A 483 34.26 32.90 59.72
N VAL A 484 34.65 31.81 59.07
CA VAL A 484 35.78 30.95 59.49
C VAL A 484 36.70 30.68 58.31
N PHE A 485 38.00 30.84 58.52
CA PHE A 485 39.05 30.43 57.59
C PHE A 485 40.22 29.77 58.35
N PRO A 486 40.68 28.57 57.97
CA PRO A 486 40.06 27.70 56.97
C PRO A 486 38.79 27.02 57.50
N GLY A 487 37.78 26.90 56.65
CA GLY A 487 36.54 26.17 56.88
C GLY A 487 36.69 24.68 56.56
N ASP A 488 37.22 24.37 55.38
CA ASP A 488 37.37 23.03 54.81
C ASP A 488 38.41 23.03 53.66
N THR A 489 38.65 21.87 53.03
CA THR A 489 39.59 21.69 51.91
C THR A 489 39.07 20.78 50.79
N GLN A 490 37.81 20.37 50.85
CA GLN A 490 37.25 19.33 49.97
C GLN A 490 35.86 19.72 49.48
N VAL A 491 35.70 19.76 48.16
CA VAL A 491 34.44 20.07 47.49
C VAL A 491 33.81 18.80 46.92
N PHE A 492 32.50 18.67 47.13
CA PHE A 492 31.66 17.55 46.72
C PHE A 492 30.53 18.03 45.83
N GLN A 493 30.14 17.21 44.86
CA GLN A 493 28.99 17.43 43.99
C GLN A 493 27.89 16.43 44.34
N TYR A 494 26.65 16.89 44.31
CA TYR A 494 25.44 16.09 44.48
C TYR A 494 24.59 16.22 43.22
N ASP A 495 24.22 15.07 42.63
CA ASP A 495 23.48 14.97 41.38
C ASP A 495 22.09 14.40 41.65
N PHE A 496 21.06 15.20 41.41
CA PHE A 496 19.66 14.84 41.61
C PHE A 496 18.98 14.63 40.25
N THR A 497 18.51 13.42 39.98
CA THR A 497 17.78 13.09 38.76
C THR A 497 16.30 12.88 39.03
N PHE A 498 15.44 13.35 38.13
CA PHE A 498 13.98 13.25 38.21
C PHE A 498 13.40 12.70 36.91
N PRO A 499 12.48 11.73 36.97
CA PRO A 499 11.66 11.37 35.82
C PRO A 499 10.85 12.58 35.32
N ALA A 500 10.65 12.67 34.00
CA ALA A 500 10.06 13.85 33.34
C ALA A 500 8.62 14.15 33.81
N ASP A 501 7.85 13.12 34.15
CA ASP A 501 6.46 13.20 34.64
C ASP A 501 6.31 13.85 36.02
N VAL A 502 7.39 13.87 36.82
CA VAL A 502 7.40 14.44 38.16
C VAL A 502 8.32 15.65 38.29
N ALA A 503 9.07 15.97 37.23
CA ALA A 503 9.98 17.09 37.13
C ALA A 503 9.24 18.44 37.03
N PHE A 504 9.92 19.53 37.40
CA PHE A 504 9.38 20.87 37.22
C PHE A 504 9.57 21.33 35.78
N VAL A 505 8.48 21.67 35.07
CA VAL A 505 8.53 22.20 33.70
C VAL A 505 8.74 23.71 33.73
N GLN A 506 9.84 24.14 33.13
CA GLN A 506 10.21 25.55 33.07
C GLN A 506 9.84 26.17 31.73
N THR A 507 9.63 27.49 31.73
CA THR A 507 9.41 28.27 30.52
C THR A 507 10.61 29.17 30.24
N LYS A 508 11.16 29.08 29.03
CA LYS A 508 12.31 29.89 28.57
C LYS A 508 12.09 31.38 28.83
N GLY A 509 13.10 32.02 29.42
CA GLY A 509 13.12 33.44 29.75
C GLY A 509 12.61 33.77 31.16
N THR A 510 11.88 32.87 31.82
CA THR A 510 11.40 33.02 33.19
C THR A 510 12.53 32.81 34.21
N ILE A 511 12.49 33.59 35.29
CA ILE A 511 13.40 33.47 36.43
C ILE A 511 12.71 32.62 37.49
N TYR A 512 13.45 31.64 38.01
CA TYR A 512 12.99 30.75 39.07
C TYR A 512 14.01 30.75 40.20
N TRP A 513 13.57 30.35 41.38
CA TRP A 513 14.43 30.20 42.56
C TRP A 513 14.49 28.74 42.98
N LEU A 514 15.70 28.19 43.10
CA LEU A 514 15.95 26.89 43.72
C LEU A 514 16.27 27.09 45.19
N ALA A 515 15.42 26.56 46.07
CA ALA A 515 15.68 26.47 47.51
C ALA A 515 16.06 25.05 47.92
N VAL A 516 17.10 24.92 48.75
CA VAL A 516 17.64 23.64 49.20
C VAL A 516 17.69 23.61 50.73
N ARG A 517 17.28 22.47 51.29
CA ARG A 517 17.53 22.08 52.67
C ARG A 517 18.03 20.64 52.73
N TYR A 518 18.82 20.31 53.75
CA TYR A 518 19.25 18.94 54.01
C TYR A 518 19.04 18.55 55.48
N GLN A 519 19.02 17.25 55.72
CA GLN A 519 19.03 16.65 57.05
C GLN A 519 19.91 15.40 57.06
N ASP A 520 20.83 15.30 58.02
CA ASP A 520 21.58 14.07 58.30
C ASP A 520 20.78 13.21 59.29
N ILE A 521 19.76 12.51 58.78
CA ILE A 521 18.80 11.76 59.60
C ILE A 521 19.33 10.40 60.09
N LEU A 522 20.44 9.92 59.51
CA LEU A 522 21.01 8.60 59.80
C LEU A 522 22.19 8.69 60.78
N SER A 523 22.88 9.83 60.85
CA SER A 523 24.03 10.00 61.76
C SER A 523 23.59 10.43 63.16
N GLN A 524 24.32 9.94 64.18
CA GLN A 524 24.16 10.39 65.57
C GLN A 524 24.83 11.74 65.85
N GLU A 525 25.83 12.09 65.04
CA GLU A 525 26.55 13.37 65.05
C GLU A 525 26.43 13.97 63.64
N PRO A 526 25.40 14.78 63.36
CA PRO A 526 25.14 15.31 62.03
C PRO A 526 26.32 16.07 61.45
N ALA A 527 26.73 15.72 60.22
CA ALA A 527 27.74 16.48 59.50
C ALA A 527 27.19 17.86 59.10
N ALA A 528 28.01 18.91 59.24
CA ALA A 528 27.65 20.26 58.87
C ALA A 528 28.00 20.52 57.39
N MET A 529 26.99 20.54 56.53
CA MET A 529 27.10 20.81 55.10
C MET A 529 26.88 22.30 54.78
N GLY A 530 27.70 22.83 53.87
CA GLY A 530 27.55 24.18 53.30
C GLY A 530 27.32 24.10 51.79
N TRP A 531 26.53 25.02 51.24
CA TRP A 531 26.38 25.19 49.80
C TRP A 531 27.49 26.11 49.30
N LYS A 532 28.24 25.62 48.31
CA LYS A 532 29.38 26.31 47.72
C LYS A 532 28.96 27.56 46.95
N SER A 533 29.73 28.64 47.09
CA SER A 533 29.56 29.87 46.31
C SER A 533 30.05 29.72 44.87
N CYS A 534 29.50 30.56 43.99
CA CYS A 534 29.97 30.77 42.62
C CYS A 534 31.11 31.82 42.60
N PRO A 535 32.10 31.75 41.69
CA PRO A 535 33.11 32.80 41.52
C PRO A 535 32.45 34.15 41.31
N ILE A 536 33.01 35.21 41.90
CA ILE A 536 32.42 36.54 41.85
C ILE A 536 32.27 37.05 40.40
N GLU A 537 33.15 36.67 39.49
CA GLU A 537 33.08 37.00 38.05
C GLU A 537 31.95 36.29 37.27
N GLU A 538 31.40 35.20 37.81
CA GLU A 538 30.38 34.36 37.18
C GLU A 538 29.00 34.47 37.86
N ARG A 539 28.89 35.37 38.86
CA ARG A 539 27.61 35.71 39.49
C ARG A 539 26.61 36.28 38.47
N TRP A 540 25.33 36.02 38.70
CA TRP A 540 24.24 36.43 37.84
C TRP A 540 23.20 37.24 38.62
N GLN A 541 22.85 38.41 38.08
CA GLN A 541 21.84 39.30 38.63
C GLN A 541 22.16 39.85 40.04
N ASP A 542 21.48 39.36 41.07
CA ASP A 542 21.53 39.84 42.46
C ASP A 542 21.73 38.68 43.44
N ASP A 543 21.60 38.94 44.73
CA ASP A 543 22.13 38.04 45.77
C ASP A 543 21.30 36.75 45.94
N ALA A 544 21.98 35.63 46.12
CA ALA A 544 21.39 34.47 46.78
C ALA A 544 20.86 34.85 48.17
N VAL A 545 19.90 34.08 48.68
CA VAL A 545 19.23 34.37 49.94
C VAL A 545 19.24 33.18 50.90
N TRP A 546 19.06 33.44 52.18
CA TRP A 546 18.71 32.43 53.18
C TRP A 546 17.38 32.77 53.84
N PHE A 547 16.62 31.73 54.21
CA PHE A 547 15.36 31.91 54.91
C PHE A 547 15.60 32.08 56.41
N ASP A 548 15.23 33.24 56.95
CA ASP A 548 15.25 33.51 58.39
C ASP A 548 13.94 33.02 59.04
N PRO A 549 13.96 31.90 59.78
CA PRO A 549 12.73 31.34 60.37
C PRO A 549 12.18 32.20 61.51
N ASP A 550 12.99 33.03 62.18
CA ASP A 550 12.51 33.90 63.26
C ASP A 550 11.73 35.09 62.72
N ARG A 551 12.16 35.61 61.57
CA ARG A 551 11.52 36.76 60.90
C ARG A 551 10.53 36.36 59.80
N GLN A 552 10.57 35.11 59.35
CA GLN A 552 9.79 34.56 58.23
C GLN A 552 10.00 35.38 56.94
N VAL A 553 11.25 35.71 56.65
CA VAL A 553 11.65 36.48 55.45
C VAL A 553 12.91 35.88 54.84
N TRP A 554 13.06 36.05 53.54
CA TRP A 554 14.32 35.85 52.84
C TRP A 554 15.27 37.01 53.15
N VAL A 555 16.55 36.70 53.32
CA VAL A 555 17.62 37.66 53.61
C VAL A 555 18.77 37.43 52.65
N ASP A 556 19.22 38.49 51.99
CA ASP A 556 20.34 38.54 51.04
C ASP A 556 21.67 38.08 51.63
N LEU A 557 22.45 37.37 50.82
CA LEU A 557 23.79 36.88 51.13
C LEU A 557 24.84 37.79 50.50
N HIS A 558 25.82 38.19 51.30
CA HIS A 558 26.92 39.03 50.84
C HIS A 558 28.26 38.56 51.41
N TYR A 559 29.33 38.81 50.68
CA TYR A 559 30.69 38.61 51.18
C TYR A 559 30.96 39.53 52.39
N GLY A 560 31.44 38.94 53.48
CA GLY A 560 31.49 39.58 54.80
C GLY A 560 32.85 39.53 55.51
N ASN A 561 32.84 39.96 56.77
CA ASN A 561 34.01 40.35 57.56
C ASN A 561 35.26 39.46 57.40
N GLY A 562 36.30 40.01 56.77
CA GLY A 562 37.61 39.38 56.62
C GLY A 562 37.84 38.71 55.27
N HIS A 563 36.77 38.44 54.51
CA HIS A 563 36.83 37.91 53.16
C HIS A 563 37.39 38.95 52.17
N GLU A 564 38.16 38.50 51.20
CA GLU A 564 38.80 39.30 50.16
C GLU A 564 37.78 40.15 49.38
N TYR A 565 36.57 39.62 49.16
CA TYR A 565 35.51 40.29 48.40
C TYR A 565 34.57 41.18 49.24
N ALA A 566 34.75 41.24 50.55
CA ALA A 566 33.85 42.00 51.43
C ALA A 566 33.90 43.54 51.26
N GLN A 567 34.84 44.06 50.48
CA GLN A 567 35.01 45.49 50.21
C GLN A 567 34.74 45.85 48.74
N VAL A 568 34.33 44.89 47.92
CA VAL A 568 33.92 45.14 46.53
C VAL A 568 32.57 45.85 46.55
N ILE A 569 32.33 46.79 45.62
CA ILE A 569 31.17 47.71 45.65
C ILE A 569 29.82 46.98 45.66
N GLU A 570 29.71 45.85 44.97
CA GLU A 570 28.47 45.06 44.91
C GLU A 570 28.47 43.88 45.89
N ASN A 571 29.64 43.43 46.39
CA ASN A 571 29.89 42.28 47.29
C ASN A 571 28.86 41.13 47.32
N SER A 572 28.22 40.90 46.19
CA SER A 572 27.09 40.02 46.01
C SER A 572 27.54 38.58 45.91
N MET A 573 26.77 37.67 46.52
CA MET A 573 27.11 36.26 46.62
C MET A 573 26.02 35.39 45.99
N ASP A 574 26.44 34.58 45.01
CA ASP A 574 25.64 33.50 44.44
C ASP A 574 26.17 32.15 44.86
N LEU A 575 25.30 31.15 44.79
CA LEU A 575 25.59 29.76 45.05
C LEU A 575 25.77 29.00 43.74
N ALA A 576 26.60 27.96 43.78
CA ALA A 576 26.92 27.16 42.61
C ALA A 576 25.83 26.11 42.35
N LEU A 577 25.25 26.13 41.16
CA LEU A 577 24.29 25.13 40.70
C LEU A 577 24.39 24.90 39.19
N ALA A 578 24.04 23.70 38.76
CA ALA A 578 23.74 23.42 37.36
C ALA A 578 22.33 22.86 37.26
N VAL A 579 21.57 23.40 36.32
CA VAL A 579 20.22 22.93 35.98
C VAL A 579 20.28 22.42 34.56
N THR A 580 19.86 21.19 34.39
CA THR A 580 19.84 20.55 33.10
C THR A 580 18.52 19.84 32.94
N GLY A 581 18.25 19.39 31.73
CA GLY A 581 17.15 18.47 31.53
C GLY A 581 16.99 18.18 30.07
N ILE A 582 15.81 17.70 29.69
CA ILE A 582 15.45 17.57 28.29
C ILE A 582 14.80 18.85 27.78
N GLU A 583 14.93 19.11 26.48
CA GLU A 583 14.03 20.05 25.82
C GLU A 583 12.60 19.56 26.02
N GLY A 584 11.64 20.48 26.16
CA GLY A 584 10.24 20.07 26.18
C GLY A 584 9.92 19.37 24.87
N GLU A 585 9.51 18.11 24.95
CA GLU A 585 8.89 17.40 23.84
C GLU A 585 7.75 18.25 23.30
N LEU A 586 7.71 18.38 21.98
CA LEU A 586 6.69 19.14 21.29
C LEU A 586 5.88 18.15 20.49
N ASP A 587 4.57 18.14 20.66
CA ASP A 587 3.71 17.45 19.71
C ASP A 587 3.40 18.45 18.58
N PHE A 588 3.49 17.99 17.34
CA PHE A 588 3.09 18.70 16.13
C PHE A 588 2.05 17.86 15.40
N GLY A 589 1.16 18.51 14.64
CA GLY A 589 0.35 17.76 13.68
C GLY A 589 1.15 17.34 12.44
N ASP A 590 0.43 16.79 11.47
CA ASP A 590 0.99 16.14 10.29
C ASP A 590 0.22 16.43 8.98
N ALA A 591 -0.67 17.43 8.98
CA ALA A 591 -1.34 17.85 7.76
C ALA A 591 -0.35 18.28 6.66
N PRO A 592 -0.66 18.10 5.36
CA PRO A 592 0.28 18.31 4.27
C PRO A 592 0.91 19.72 4.25
N ASP A 593 2.23 19.77 4.38
CA ASP A 593 3.01 21.00 4.36
C ASP A 593 4.26 20.88 3.47
N SER A 594 4.80 22.01 3.01
CA SER A 594 6.04 22.10 2.27
C SER A 594 6.81 23.37 2.64
N PRO A 595 8.14 23.30 2.87
CA PRO A 595 8.93 24.46 3.28
C PRO A 595 8.81 25.64 2.30
N GLY A 596 8.34 26.80 2.79
CA GLY A 596 8.29 28.04 2.02
C GLY A 596 7.21 28.10 0.93
N ILE A 597 6.28 27.15 0.90
CA ILE A 597 5.05 27.19 0.10
C ILE A 597 3.88 27.47 1.07
N VAL A 598 2.89 28.23 0.62
CA VAL A 598 1.65 28.44 1.41
C VAL A 598 0.84 27.14 1.32
N GLY A 599 0.66 26.48 2.47
CA GLY A 599 -0.06 25.22 2.67
C GLY A 599 -0.52 25.10 4.13
N TYR A 600 -0.94 23.91 4.58
CA TYR A 600 -1.27 23.68 5.99
C TYR A 600 -0.01 23.88 6.84
N PRO A 601 0.01 24.82 7.79
CA PRO A 601 1.24 25.14 8.51
C PRO A 601 1.52 24.09 9.58
N THR A 602 2.39 23.15 9.25
CA THR A 602 2.70 21.97 10.06
C THR A 602 4.18 21.97 10.44
N LEU A 603 5.05 22.33 9.51
CA LEU A 603 6.47 22.46 9.74
C LEU A 603 6.80 23.72 10.57
N LEU A 604 7.82 23.61 11.43
CA LEU A 604 8.39 24.66 12.25
C LEU A 604 8.89 25.82 11.39
N ALA A 605 9.40 25.53 10.18
CA ALA A 605 9.77 26.54 9.18
C ALA A 605 8.61 27.46 8.79
N ASN A 606 7.38 26.95 8.84
CA ASN A 606 6.13 27.66 8.58
C ASN A 606 5.40 28.06 9.88
N ASN A 607 6.10 27.99 11.02
CA ASN A 607 5.57 28.21 12.36
C ASN A 607 4.37 27.29 12.68
N GLY A 608 4.50 25.99 12.37
CA GLY A 608 3.47 25.00 12.60
C GLY A 608 2.86 25.01 14.00
N ALA A 609 1.60 24.60 14.09
CA ALA A 609 0.95 24.33 15.37
C ALA A 609 1.75 23.26 16.11
N ARG A 610 2.00 23.51 17.39
CA ARG A 610 2.69 22.56 18.25
C ARG A 610 2.34 22.77 19.71
N HIS A 611 2.28 21.73 20.51
CA HIS A 611 2.04 21.83 21.94
C HIS A 611 3.24 21.29 22.69
N SER A 612 3.46 21.76 23.93
CA SER A 612 4.50 21.16 24.75
C SER A 612 3.88 19.94 25.41
N VAL A 613 4.45 18.75 25.20
CA VAL A 613 3.90 17.51 25.75
C VAL A 613 3.99 17.57 27.26
N VAL A 614 2.83 17.52 27.92
CA VAL A 614 2.72 17.52 29.38
C VAL A 614 2.02 16.24 29.82
N PRO A 615 2.68 15.40 30.66
CA PRO A 615 2.12 14.13 31.08
C PRO A 615 0.71 14.28 31.68
N GLY A 616 -0.25 13.55 31.09
CA GLY A 616 -1.65 13.57 31.50
C GLY A 616 -2.50 14.67 30.85
N VAL A 617 -1.98 15.44 29.89
CA VAL A 617 -2.72 16.46 29.13
C VAL A 617 -2.63 16.15 27.63
N PHE A 618 -3.62 15.43 27.12
CA PHE A 618 -3.73 14.98 25.72
C PHE A 618 -5.20 14.68 25.38
N MET A 619 -5.50 14.43 24.12
CA MET A 619 -6.73 13.90 23.59
C MET A 619 -6.56 12.38 23.37
N GLY A 620 -7.65 11.63 23.48
CA GLY A 620 -7.59 10.17 23.34
C GLY A 620 -6.79 9.46 24.43
N SER A 621 -5.84 8.62 24.03
CA SER A 621 -5.09 7.69 24.89
C SER A 621 -3.58 7.81 24.77
N LEU A 622 -3.10 8.34 23.65
CA LEU A 622 -1.69 8.50 23.32
C LEU A 622 -1.40 9.99 23.09
N VAL A 623 -0.12 10.32 23.02
CA VAL A 623 0.44 11.61 22.61
C VAL A 623 1.89 11.30 22.28
N ASP A 624 2.36 11.72 21.13
CA ASP A 624 3.77 11.59 20.79
C ASP A 624 4.48 12.96 20.71
N ALA A 625 5.71 12.94 20.22
CA ALA A 625 6.63 14.05 20.42
C ALA A 625 7.65 14.12 19.29
N GLU A 626 7.63 15.23 18.57
CA GLU A 626 8.41 15.46 17.37
C GLU A 626 9.34 16.66 17.54
N SER A 627 10.48 16.59 16.86
CA SER A 627 11.37 17.75 16.73
C SER A 627 10.85 18.79 15.72
N ASP A 628 9.99 18.37 14.78
CA ASP A 628 9.32 19.17 13.76
C ASP A 628 8.10 18.39 13.25
N GLY A 629 7.09 19.06 12.68
CA GLY A 629 5.90 18.40 12.16
C GLY A 629 6.22 17.39 11.05
N GLN A 630 5.42 16.34 10.95
CA GLN A 630 5.64 15.22 10.03
C GLN A 630 4.62 15.25 8.87
N PRO A 631 4.61 16.27 7.99
CA PRO A 631 3.55 16.40 7.00
C PRO A 631 3.50 15.20 6.04
N ASP A 632 2.33 14.56 5.98
CA ASP A 632 2.04 13.52 4.99
C ASP A 632 0.81 13.89 4.13
N ALA A 633 0.66 13.24 2.97
CA ALA A 633 -0.45 13.46 2.07
C ALA A 633 -1.81 13.07 2.65
N THR A 634 -1.86 12.19 3.65
CA THR A 634 -3.10 11.74 4.30
C THR A 634 -3.26 12.17 5.75
N ALA A 635 -2.36 13.01 6.28
CA ALA A 635 -2.29 13.28 7.73
C ALA A 635 -2.21 11.95 8.50
N THR A 636 -1.15 11.18 8.18
CA THR A 636 -0.76 9.94 8.89
C THR A 636 0.77 9.85 9.01
N GLY A 637 1.45 10.97 9.22
CA GLY A 637 2.89 11.10 9.06
C GLY A 637 3.68 10.60 10.27
N ASP A 638 3.32 11.07 11.45
CA ASP A 638 3.77 10.64 12.78
C ASP A 638 3.25 9.25 13.17
N ASP A 639 2.04 8.87 12.72
CA ASP A 639 1.47 7.51 12.78
C ASP A 639 2.47 6.38 12.43
N ASN A 640 3.32 6.63 11.44
CA ASN A 640 4.22 5.63 10.86
C ASN A 640 5.62 5.61 11.51
N ASN A 641 5.88 6.51 12.45
CA ASN A 641 7.18 6.66 13.12
C ASN A 641 7.11 6.49 14.65
N ASN A 642 5.90 6.43 15.24
CA ASN A 642 5.65 6.15 16.67
C ASN A 642 4.29 5.45 16.88
N ALA A 643 3.44 5.93 17.80
CA ALA A 643 2.17 5.33 18.19
C ALA A 643 1.03 6.33 17.94
N ASP A 644 0.25 6.08 16.90
CA ASP A 644 -1.03 6.73 16.50
C ASP A 644 -1.72 7.49 17.65
N ASP A 645 -1.49 8.80 17.71
CA ASP A 645 -2.09 9.74 18.64
C ASP A 645 -3.22 10.58 18.03
N GLU A 646 -3.58 10.35 16.76
CA GLU A 646 -4.88 10.64 16.14
C GLU A 646 -6.04 9.78 16.70
N ASP A 647 -6.02 9.49 18.00
CA ASP A 647 -6.98 8.64 18.70
C ASP A 647 -8.00 9.44 19.54
N GLY A 648 -7.86 10.77 19.58
CA GLY A 648 -8.71 11.67 20.34
C GLY A 648 -10.06 12.03 19.70
N VAL A 649 -10.18 11.99 18.37
CA VAL A 649 -11.39 12.41 17.65
C VAL A 649 -12.11 11.25 16.96
N ASN A 650 -13.42 11.14 17.18
CA ASN A 650 -14.28 10.17 16.51
C ASN A 650 -15.42 10.88 15.77
N PHE A 651 -15.40 10.86 14.44
CA PHE A 651 -16.47 11.41 13.60
C PHE A 651 -17.73 10.54 13.67
N THR A 652 -18.82 11.09 14.20
CA THR A 652 -20.08 10.34 14.45
C THR A 652 -21.13 10.51 13.34
N SER A 653 -20.84 11.34 12.33
CA SER A 653 -21.65 11.52 11.13
C SER A 653 -20.79 11.93 9.93
N PRO A 654 -21.21 11.64 8.68
CA PRO A 654 -20.56 12.16 7.48
C PRO A 654 -20.66 13.69 7.34
N LEU A 655 -19.70 14.29 6.64
CA LEU A 655 -19.64 15.74 6.38
C LEU A 655 -20.32 16.06 5.04
N TYR A 656 -21.64 16.25 5.07
CA TYR A 656 -22.38 16.63 3.86
C TYR A 656 -22.38 18.15 3.62
N MET A 657 -22.08 18.57 2.39
CA MET A 657 -22.16 19.97 1.97
C MET A 657 -23.54 20.55 2.27
N GLY A 658 -23.58 21.68 3.01
CA GLY A 658 -24.84 22.32 3.42
C GLY A 658 -25.59 21.62 4.57
N GLY A 659 -25.09 20.47 5.03
CA GLY A 659 -25.63 19.69 6.15
C GLY A 659 -25.00 20.03 7.50
N SER A 660 -25.34 19.24 8.51
CA SER A 660 -24.71 19.30 9.85
C SER A 660 -23.93 18.02 10.11
N ALA A 661 -22.74 18.16 10.69
CA ALA A 661 -21.91 17.04 11.12
C ALA A 661 -21.65 17.09 12.63
N THR A 662 -21.39 15.91 13.20
CA THR A 662 -21.06 15.69 14.60
C THR A 662 -19.78 14.86 14.75
N PHE A 663 -19.02 15.15 15.79
CA PHE A 663 -17.85 14.37 16.21
C PHE A 663 -17.74 14.39 17.74
N ASP A 664 -17.07 13.38 18.28
CA ASP A 664 -16.71 13.27 19.69
C ASP A 664 -15.21 13.53 19.84
N VAL A 665 -14.82 14.24 20.90
CA VAL A 665 -13.41 14.43 21.30
C VAL A 665 -13.22 13.91 22.72
N ILE A 666 -12.28 13.00 22.92
CA ILE A 666 -11.94 12.45 24.24
C ILE A 666 -10.78 13.27 24.79
N CYS A 667 -10.93 13.92 25.94
CA CYS A 667 -9.84 14.69 26.55
C CYS A 667 -9.40 14.08 27.88
N SER A 668 -8.11 14.04 28.18
CA SER A 668 -7.57 13.49 29.43
C SER A 668 -7.92 14.36 30.67
N ALA A 669 -8.07 15.67 30.48
CA ALA A 669 -8.32 16.66 31.52
C ALA A 669 -9.37 17.70 31.08
N ALA A 670 -9.74 18.60 32.00
CA ALA A 670 -10.57 19.76 31.62
C ALA A 670 -9.68 20.85 31.02
N GLY A 671 -10.14 21.48 29.94
CA GLY A 671 -9.37 22.45 29.19
C GLY A 671 -10.17 23.16 28.11
N PHE A 672 -9.49 23.57 27.05
CA PHE A 672 -10.03 24.35 25.94
C PHE A 672 -9.60 23.74 24.60
N LEU A 673 -10.57 23.58 23.70
CA LEU A 673 -10.40 23.02 22.37
C LEU A 673 -10.58 24.12 21.30
N SER A 674 -9.69 24.11 20.31
CA SER A 674 -9.78 24.90 19.08
C SER A 674 -9.78 23.95 17.87
N VAL A 675 -10.63 24.18 16.87
CA VAL A 675 -10.80 23.30 15.70
C VAL A 675 -10.93 24.12 14.42
N TRP A 676 -10.22 23.69 13.38
CA TRP A 676 -10.27 24.24 12.03
C TRP A 676 -10.63 23.18 10.98
N ILE A 677 -11.22 23.60 9.87
CA ILE A 677 -11.48 22.78 8.68
C ILE A 677 -11.35 23.63 7.42
N ASP A 678 -10.62 23.14 6.42
CA ASP A 678 -10.50 23.81 5.12
C ASP A 678 -11.74 23.47 4.28
N PHE A 679 -12.70 24.39 4.22
CA PHE A 679 -13.96 24.13 3.52
C PHE A 679 -13.85 24.33 2.02
N ASN A 680 -12.91 25.16 1.56
CA ASN A 680 -12.80 25.53 0.15
C ASN A 680 -11.74 24.71 -0.61
N ALA A 681 -11.03 23.81 0.10
CA ALA A 681 -9.98 22.94 -0.38
C ALA A 681 -8.85 23.70 -1.09
N ASP A 682 -8.48 24.87 -0.59
CA ASP A 682 -7.40 25.69 -1.16
C ASP A 682 -6.04 25.46 -0.51
N GLY A 683 -5.98 24.60 0.52
CA GLY A 683 -4.75 24.14 1.14
C GLY A 683 -4.31 24.97 2.34
N ASP A 684 -5.17 25.82 2.91
CA ASP A 684 -4.92 26.49 4.19
C ASP A 684 -6.19 26.60 5.06
N TRP A 685 -6.07 27.15 6.27
CA TRP A 685 -7.20 27.37 7.21
C TRP A 685 -7.38 28.85 7.58
N THR A 686 -6.92 29.75 6.73
CA THR A 686 -6.87 31.19 7.04
C THR A 686 -8.15 31.93 6.67
N ASP A 687 -9.10 31.26 6.03
CA ASP A 687 -10.32 31.88 5.57
C ASP A 687 -11.35 32.12 6.67
N VAL A 688 -12.24 33.07 6.39
CA VAL A 688 -13.34 33.41 7.29
C VAL A 688 -14.35 32.26 7.32
N GLY A 689 -14.45 31.62 8.49
CA GLY A 689 -15.42 30.56 8.75
C GLY A 689 -14.79 29.17 8.92
N GLU A 690 -13.49 29.04 8.70
CA GLU A 690 -12.77 27.76 8.81
C GLU A 690 -12.37 27.42 10.24
N ASN A 691 -12.19 28.43 11.10
CA ASN A 691 -12.18 28.22 12.55
C ASN A 691 -13.62 27.98 13.03
N ILE A 692 -13.97 26.71 13.22
CA ILE A 692 -15.32 26.30 13.66
C ILE A 692 -15.46 26.33 15.19
N PHE A 693 -14.36 26.17 15.93
CA PHE A 693 -14.30 26.29 17.38
C PHE A 693 -12.99 26.99 17.80
N ALA A 694 -13.06 28.07 18.59
CA ALA A 694 -11.88 28.89 18.87
C ALA A 694 -11.29 28.72 20.28
N THR A 695 -12.13 28.51 21.31
CA THR A 695 -11.71 28.34 22.71
C THR A 695 -12.85 27.68 23.49
N ASN A 696 -13.26 26.50 23.05
CA ASN A 696 -14.43 25.81 23.60
C ASN A 696 -14.07 25.02 24.85
N ASN A 697 -14.84 25.16 25.93
CA ASN A 697 -14.60 24.41 27.16
C ASN A 697 -14.85 22.92 26.94
N VAL A 698 -13.88 22.09 27.34
CA VAL A 698 -14.00 20.63 27.40
C VAL A 698 -13.79 20.12 28.82
N VAL A 699 -14.36 18.96 29.12
CA VAL A 699 -14.13 18.23 30.37
C VAL A 699 -13.38 16.93 30.11
N ALA A 700 -12.76 16.37 31.15
CA ALA A 700 -12.14 15.05 31.05
C ALA A 700 -13.18 13.99 30.62
N GLY A 701 -12.83 13.15 29.65
CA GLY A 701 -13.70 12.19 28.99
C GLY A 701 -14.24 12.70 27.64
N THR A 702 -15.32 12.07 27.16
CA THR A 702 -15.90 12.36 25.83
C THR A 702 -16.72 13.65 25.81
N ASN A 703 -16.45 14.50 24.81
CA ASN A 703 -17.14 15.76 24.52
C ASN A 703 -17.72 15.73 23.09
N THR A 704 -19.04 15.85 22.95
CA THR A 704 -19.70 15.83 21.63
C THR A 704 -19.90 17.24 21.07
N PHE A 705 -19.49 17.45 19.82
CA PHE A 705 -19.63 18.69 19.08
C PHE A 705 -20.50 18.53 17.83
N ALA A 706 -21.13 19.63 17.41
CA ALA A 706 -21.91 19.69 16.18
C ALA A 706 -21.61 21.00 15.46
N PHE A 707 -21.46 20.94 14.14
CA PHE A 707 -21.22 22.11 13.28
C PHE A 707 -21.99 21.96 11.95
N VAL A 708 -22.03 23.05 11.17
CA VAL A 708 -22.71 23.11 9.87
C VAL A 708 -21.64 23.29 8.80
N ILE A 709 -21.69 22.44 7.76
CA ILE A 709 -20.82 22.56 6.60
C ILE A 709 -21.43 23.64 5.69
N PRO A 710 -20.68 24.67 5.27
CA PRO A 710 -21.17 25.67 4.33
C PRO A 710 -21.69 25.03 3.04
N GLY A 711 -22.81 25.54 2.50
CA GLY A 711 -23.38 25.05 1.23
C GLY A 711 -22.54 25.39 -0.01
N ASN A 712 -21.38 26.02 0.17
CA ASN A 712 -20.40 26.33 -0.87
C ASN A 712 -19.03 25.69 -0.58
N ALA A 713 -18.96 24.75 0.35
CA ALA A 713 -17.76 23.94 0.55
C ALA A 713 -17.44 23.14 -0.72
N ILE A 714 -16.18 22.80 -0.95
CA ILE A 714 -15.77 21.98 -2.09
C ILE A 714 -15.88 20.49 -1.72
N VAL A 715 -16.46 19.69 -2.61
CA VAL A 715 -16.55 18.22 -2.45
C VAL A 715 -15.17 17.61 -2.68
N GLY A 716 -14.76 16.70 -1.80
CA GLY A 716 -13.48 16.02 -1.87
C GLY A 716 -12.85 15.86 -0.50
N ASN A 717 -11.63 15.35 -0.49
CA ASN A 717 -10.81 15.28 0.72
C ASN A 717 -10.26 16.68 1.05
N THR A 718 -10.21 16.97 2.34
CA THR A 718 -9.67 18.19 2.93
C THR A 718 -9.18 17.87 4.35
N PHE A 719 -8.61 18.85 5.07
CA PHE A 719 -7.99 18.61 6.37
C PHE A 719 -8.66 19.40 7.49
N MET A 720 -8.76 18.75 8.65
CA MET A 720 -9.16 19.35 9.92
C MET A 720 -7.99 19.36 10.89
N ARG A 721 -7.92 20.40 11.74
CA ARG A 721 -6.93 20.51 12.82
C ARG A 721 -7.63 20.67 14.15
N PHE A 722 -7.19 19.92 15.16
CA PHE A 722 -7.63 19.99 16.54
C PHE A 722 -6.47 20.44 17.41
N ARG A 723 -6.71 21.40 18.30
CA ARG A 723 -5.71 21.86 19.27
C ARG A 723 -6.32 21.95 20.65
N TYR A 724 -5.74 21.23 21.61
CA TYR A 724 -6.24 21.13 22.98
C TYR A 724 -5.22 21.66 23.99
N THR A 725 -5.64 22.42 25.00
CA THR A 725 -4.76 22.97 26.06
C THR A 725 -5.52 23.13 27.38
N THR A 726 -4.83 23.07 28.52
CA THR A 726 -5.46 23.39 29.82
C THR A 726 -5.64 24.89 30.04
N GLN A 727 -4.95 25.72 29.26
CA GLN A 727 -4.94 27.16 29.45
C GLN A 727 -6.04 27.85 28.64
N GLN A 728 -6.69 28.86 29.24
CA GLN A 728 -7.69 29.66 28.56
C GLN A 728 -7.04 30.69 27.62
N VAL A 729 -6.40 30.20 26.57
CA VAL A 729 -5.75 30.98 25.53
C VAL A 729 -6.43 30.74 24.19
N GLY A 730 -6.67 31.79 23.42
CA GLY A 730 -7.17 31.65 22.05
C GLY A 730 -6.04 31.19 21.16
N LEU A 731 -5.93 29.88 20.93
CA LEU A 731 -4.91 29.30 20.06
C LEU A 731 -5.12 29.77 18.62
N ALA A 732 -4.02 30.12 17.96
CA ALA A 732 -4.01 30.35 16.52
C ALA A 732 -3.92 29.00 15.78
N VAL A 733 -4.09 29.00 14.46
CA VAL A 733 -3.83 27.80 13.64
C VAL A 733 -2.34 27.43 13.59
N THR A 734 -1.47 28.34 14.01
CA THR A 734 0.00 28.21 14.04
C THR A 734 0.57 28.44 15.45
N GLY A 735 1.85 28.12 15.63
CA GLY A 735 2.64 28.49 16.80
C GLY A 735 2.45 27.58 18.01
N GLN A 736 3.31 27.78 19.01
CA GLN A 736 3.39 26.93 20.20
C GLN A 736 2.32 27.23 21.25
N ALA A 737 1.73 26.17 21.78
CA ALA A 737 0.92 26.18 22.99
C ALA A 737 1.73 25.69 24.21
N PRO A 738 1.36 26.09 25.43
CA PRO A 738 2.09 25.76 26.64
C PRO A 738 1.93 24.31 27.11
N ASP A 739 0.84 23.64 26.72
CA ASP A 739 0.53 22.24 27.03
C ASP A 739 -0.55 21.70 26.09
N GLY A 740 -0.77 20.38 26.13
CA GLY A 740 -1.79 19.66 25.39
C GLY A 740 -1.27 19.09 24.08
N GLU A 741 -2.11 19.08 23.05
CA GLU A 741 -1.87 18.27 21.83
C GLU A 741 -2.40 18.93 20.55
N VAL A 742 -1.82 18.57 19.40
CA VAL A 742 -2.27 18.89 18.03
C VAL A 742 -2.56 17.59 17.29
N GLU A 743 -3.82 17.38 16.89
CA GLU A 743 -4.15 16.27 15.98
C GLU A 743 -4.68 16.84 14.66
N ASP A 744 -4.25 16.28 13.53
CA ASP A 744 -4.73 16.60 12.20
C ASP A 744 -5.47 15.40 11.59
N TYR A 745 -6.50 15.66 10.77
CA TYR A 745 -7.29 14.58 10.17
C TYR A 745 -7.64 14.90 8.71
N GLU A 746 -7.38 13.95 7.80
CA GLU A 746 -8.00 13.96 6.47
C GLU A 746 -9.49 13.60 6.58
N VAL A 747 -10.36 14.50 6.12
CA VAL A 747 -11.81 14.32 6.11
C VAL A 747 -12.37 14.50 4.70
N ALA A 748 -13.45 13.79 4.38
CA ALA A 748 -14.12 13.90 3.09
C ALA A 748 -15.42 14.72 3.20
N ILE A 749 -15.47 15.87 2.55
CA ILE A 749 -16.71 16.62 2.32
C ILE A 749 -17.42 15.98 1.13
N GLN A 750 -18.65 15.55 1.35
CA GLN A 750 -19.47 14.86 0.35
C GLN A 750 -20.68 15.72 -0.02
N GLU A 751 -21.18 15.62 -1.24
CA GLU A 751 -22.57 16.05 -1.49
C GLU A 751 -23.50 15.07 -0.77
N GLU A 752 -24.56 15.58 -0.12
CA GLU A 752 -25.64 14.73 0.35
C GLU A 752 -26.27 14.08 -0.89
N VAL A 753 -25.89 12.84 -1.18
CA VAL A 753 -26.54 12.04 -2.21
C VAL A 753 -27.96 11.83 -1.71
N GLN A 754 -28.90 12.62 -2.24
CA GLN A 754 -30.30 12.22 -2.22
C GLN A 754 -30.29 10.81 -2.80
N LEU A 755 -30.63 9.83 -1.96
CA LEU A 755 -30.80 8.45 -2.38
C LEU A 755 -31.95 8.48 -3.39
N LEU A 756 -31.59 8.43 -4.67
CA LEU A 756 -32.52 8.51 -5.77
C LEU A 756 -32.66 7.11 -6.35
N ASP A 757 -33.89 6.76 -6.67
CA ASP A 757 -34.20 5.63 -7.53
C ASP A 757 -34.58 6.21 -8.91
N PHE A 758 -33.98 5.65 -9.96
CA PHE A 758 -34.26 5.92 -11.35
C PHE A 758 -34.69 4.60 -12.00
N GLY A 759 -35.57 4.66 -13.00
CA GLY A 759 -35.82 3.47 -13.83
C GLY A 759 -34.68 3.21 -14.82
N ASP A 760 -34.88 2.22 -15.69
CA ASP A 760 -33.86 1.68 -16.59
C ASP A 760 -34.35 1.42 -18.04
N ALA A 761 -35.53 1.96 -18.42
CA ALA A 761 -36.02 1.82 -19.78
C ALA A 761 -35.03 2.40 -20.81
N TRP A 762 -34.92 1.77 -21.98
CA TRP A 762 -33.93 2.13 -22.99
C TRP A 762 -33.88 3.63 -23.35
N ASP A 763 -32.75 4.27 -23.09
CA ASP A 763 -32.48 5.69 -23.36
C ASP A 763 -31.17 5.88 -24.15
N SER A 764 -31.10 6.96 -24.92
CA SER A 764 -29.91 7.37 -25.66
C SER A 764 -29.67 8.88 -25.54
N MET A 765 -28.41 9.27 -25.35
CA MET A 765 -27.98 10.68 -25.33
C MET A 765 -28.20 11.43 -26.66
N THR A 766 -28.53 10.75 -27.76
CA THR A 766 -28.58 11.34 -29.12
C THR A 766 -29.75 10.93 -30.01
N ALA A 767 -30.62 10.03 -29.55
CA ALA A 767 -31.75 9.49 -30.32
C ALA A 767 -33.07 9.63 -29.53
N LEU A 768 -34.21 9.45 -30.21
CA LEU A 768 -35.51 9.30 -29.54
C LEU A 768 -35.47 8.01 -28.72
N GLY A 769 -35.74 8.10 -27.41
CA GLY A 769 -35.77 6.99 -26.46
C GLY A 769 -36.55 7.38 -25.20
N TYR A 770 -36.68 6.46 -24.24
CA TYR A 770 -37.39 6.69 -22.99
C TYR A 770 -36.55 7.58 -22.07
N PRO A 771 -37.08 8.66 -21.45
CA PRO A 771 -36.26 9.56 -20.63
C PRO A 771 -35.87 8.89 -19.32
N THR A 772 -34.67 8.35 -19.24
CA THR A 772 -34.20 7.51 -18.12
C THR A 772 -32.93 8.09 -17.52
N LEU A 773 -32.02 8.56 -18.37
CA LEU A 773 -30.81 9.26 -17.93
C LEU A 773 -31.14 10.65 -17.36
N LEU A 774 -30.43 11.06 -16.31
CA LEU A 774 -30.50 12.39 -15.70
C LEU A 774 -30.27 13.52 -16.72
N ALA A 775 -29.38 13.29 -17.69
CA ALA A 775 -29.13 14.22 -18.80
C ALA A 775 -30.39 14.50 -19.65
N ASN A 776 -31.30 13.54 -19.72
CA ASN A 776 -32.59 13.63 -20.42
C ASN A 776 -33.75 13.93 -19.45
N ASN A 777 -33.44 14.40 -18.24
CA ASN A 777 -34.39 14.64 -17.15
C ASN A 777 -35.16 13.35 -16.79
N GLY A 778 -34.45 12.23 -16.68
CA GLY A 778 -35.02 10.93 -16.32
C GLY A 778 -35.97 10.96 -15.12
N ALA A 779 -36.98 10.08 -15.16
CA ALA A 779 -37.85 9.86 -14.02
C ALA A 779 -37.01 9.38 -12.84
N ARG A 780 -37.23 9.98 -11.67
CA ARG A 780 -36.56 9.60 -10.44
C ARG A 780 -37.37 9.96 -9.22
N HIS A 781 -37.18 9.25 -8.11
CA HIS A 781 -37.81 9.55 -6.83
C HIS A 781 -36.75 9.57 -5.72
N ALA A 782 -36.95 10.41 -4.72
CA ALA A 782 -36.16 10.32 -3.51
C ALA A 782 -36.64 9.13 -2.68
N VAL A 783 -35.76 8.17 -2.40
CA VAL A 783 -36.08 6.97 -1.65
C VAL A 783 -36.36 7.33 -0.19
N GLN A 784 -37.58 7.04 0.25
CA GLN A 784 -37.98 7.19 1.64
C GLN A 784 -38.16 5.81 2.29
N PRO A 785 -37.57 5.54 3.47
CA PRO A 785 -37.68 4.24 4.11
C PRO A 785 -39.14 3.75 4.24
N GLY A 786 -39.47 2.66 3.57
CA GLY A 786 -40.80 2.05 3.60
C GLY A 786 -41.82 2.59 2.60
N VAL A 787 -41.40 3.37 1.60
CA VAL A 787 -42.26 3.86 0.51
C VAL A 787 -41.74 3.30 -0.82
N PHE A 788 -42.38 2.24 -1.29
CA PHE A 788 -42.04 1.49 -2.52
C PHE A 788 -43.23 0.61 -2.97
N LEU A 789 -43.19 0.13 -4.20
CA LEU A 789 -43.90 -0.99 -4.76
C LEU A 789 -43.11 -2.28 -4.47
N GLY A 790 -43.82 -3.41 -4.37
CA GLY A 790 -43.17 -4.70 -4.13
C GLY A 790 -42.45 -4.81 -2.77
N ASN A 791 -41.19 -5.25 -2.75
CA ASN A 791 -40.42 -5.50 -1.52
C ASN A 791 -39.06 -4.79 -1.46
N TRP A 792 -38.54 -4.33 -2.59
CA TRP A 792 -37.20 -3.76 -2.69
C TRP A 792 -37.26 -2.40 -3.41
N VAL A 793 -36.18 -1.65 -3.30
CA VAL A 793 -35.93 -0.39 -4.01
C VAL A 793 -34.42 -0.36 -4.14
N ASP A 794 -33.92 -0.08 -5.32
CA ASP A 794 -32.51 0.06 -5.56
C ASP A 794 -32.09 1.55 -5.53
N LEU A 795 -30.78 1.83 -5.58
CA LEU A 795 -30.26 3.18 -5.32
C LEU A 795 -29.19 3.56 -6.30
N GLU A 796 -29.43 4.63 -7.06
CA GLU A 796 -28.64 4.94 -8.23
C GLU A 796 -28.33 6.43 -8.36
N PRO A 797 -27.07 6.79 -8.68
CA PRO A 797 -26.73 8.18 -9.01
C PRO A 797 -27.38 8.68 -10.32
N ASN A 798 -27.80 7.77 -11.21
CA ASN A 798 -28.33 8.05 -12.54
C ASN A 798 -28.94 6.78 -13.14
N GLY A 799 -30.02 6.89 -13.93
CA GLY A 799 -30.69 5.73 -14.51
C GLY A 799 -29.81 4.90 -15.45
N GLN A 800 -30.10 3.60 -15.52
CA GLN A 800 -29.25 2.58 -16.17
C GLN A 800 -29.90 1.95 -17.40
N PRO A 801 -30.10 2.70 -18.50
CA PRO A 801 -30.89 2.22 -19.63
C PRO A 801 -30.32 0.96 -20.29
N THR A 802 -31.13 -0.10 -20.36
CA THR A 802 -30.85 -1.31 -21.15
C THR A 802 -31.92 -1.54 -22.21
N LEU A 803 -31.69 -2.47 -23.13
CA LEU A 803 -32.67 -2.80 -24.18
C LEU A 803 -33.87 -3.56 -23.63
N ASN A 804 -33.71 -4.24 -22.49
CA ASN A 804 -34.73 -5.10 -21.91
C ASN A 804 -35.40 -4.49 -20.67
N ALA A 805 -34.98 -3.30 -20.21
CA ALA A 805 -35.27 -2.85 -18.84
C ALA A 805 -34.85 -3.94 -17.82
N ASP A 806 -33.54 -4.25 -17.83
CA ASP A 806 -32.83 -5.13 -16.87
C ASP A 806 -31.47 -4.53 -16.42
N GLY A 807 -31.36 -3.19 -16.40
CA GLY A 807 -30.10 -2.48 -16.25
C GLY A 807 -29.63 -2.26 -14.82
N ASP A 808 -30.50 -1.68 -14.01
CA ASP A 808 -30.37 -1.49 -12.56
C ASP A 808 -30.33 -2.84 -11.82
N ASP A 809 -31.11 -3.80 -12.29
CA ASP A 809 -31.12 -5.24 -12.00
C ASP A 809 -29.75 -5.93 -11.85
N ASN A 810 -28.73 -5.43 -12.58
CA ASN A 810 -27.43 -6.08 -12.73
C ASN A 810 -26.25 -5.35 -12.06
N ASN A 811 -26.48 -4.30 -11.27
CA ASN A 811 -25.40 -3.46 -10.73
C ASN A 811 -24.93 -3.83 -9.29
N PRO A 812 -23.67 -4.25 -9.06
CA PRO A 812 -23.12 -4.51 -7.72
C PRO A 812 -22.85 -3.21 -6.90
N PRO A 813 -22.94 -3.25 -5.56
CA PRO A 813 -22.77 -4.44 -4.74
C PRO A 813 -24.08 -5.17 -4.36
N MET A 814 -25.25 -4.67 -4.72
CA MET A 814 -26.54 -5.28 -4.38
C MET A 814 -27.58 -5.06 -5.48
N GLY A 815 -27.33 -5.55 -6.71
CA GLY A 815 -28.37 -5.63 -7.74
C GLY A 815 -29.50 -6.49 -7.20
N ILE A 816 -30.59 -5.84 -6.83
CA ILE A 816 -31.83 -6.43 -6.36
C ILE A 816 -32.88 -5.94 -7.34
N ASP A 817 -33.52 -6.89 -8.02
CA ASP A 817 -34.71 -6.69 -8.85
C ASP A 817 -35.79 -5.98 -8.00
N ASP A 818 -35.90 -4.67 -8.18
CA ASP A 818 -36.94 -3.80 -7.60
C ASP A 818 -38.16 -3.65 -8.53
N GLU A 819 -38.11 -4.29 -9.69
CA GLU A 819 -39.23 -4.56 -10.59
C GLU A 819 -40.12 -5.70 -10.06
N ASP A 820 -40.31 -5.73 -8.74
CA ASP A 820 -41.01 -6.78 -8.01
C ASP A 820 -42.42 -6.35 -7.57
N GLY A 821 -42.78 -5.09 -7.81
CA GLY A 821 -44.06 -4.50 -7.43
C GLY A 821 -45.18 -4.61 -8.47
N VAL A 822 -44.88 -4.79 -9.76
CA VAL A 822 -45.89 -4.90 -10.82
C VAL A 822 -45.80 -6.23 -11.57
N ILE A 823 -46.88 -7.02 -11.51
CA ILE A 823 -47.01 -8.27 -12.27
C ILE A 823 -47.92 -8.02 -13.49
N ILE A 824 -47.29 -7.99 -14.67
CA ILE A 824 -47.96 -7.87 -15.97
C ILE A 824 -48.25 -9.27 -16.54
N PRO A 825 -49.45 -9.54 -17.09
CA PRO A 825 -49.72 -10.81 -17.76
C PRO A 825 -48.74 -11.08 -18.92
N PRO A 826 -48.31 -12.34 -19.12
CA PRO A 826 -47.31 -12.69 -20.14
C PRO A 826 -47.81 -12.51 -21.59
N LEU A 827 -49.08 -12.18 -21.79
CA LEU A 827 -49.69 -11.94 -23.10
C LEU A 827 -50.63 -10.74 -23.02
N LEU A 828 -50.27 -9.64 -23.68
CA LEU A 828 -51.16 -8.51 -23.90
C LEU A 828 -51.75 -8.61 -25.32
N ILE A 829 -53.07 -8.81 -25.40
CA ILE A 829 -53.79 -8.94 -26.67
C ILE A 829 -54.37 -7.57 -27.05
N ALA A 830 -54.02 -7.07 -28.24
CA ALA A 830 -54.52 -5.79 -28.76
C ALA A 830 -56.05 -5.72 -28.73
N GLY A 831 -56.60 -4.57 -28.33
CA GLY A 831 -58.05 -4.36 -28.22
C GLY A 831 -58.76 -5.08 -27.06
N SER A 832 -58.02 -5.74 -26.17
CA SER A 832 -58.57 -6.43 -25.00
C SER A 832 -58.34 -5.65 -23.68
N VAL A 833 -58.85 -6.20 -22.57
CA VAL A 833 -58.58 -5.68 -21.22
C VAL A 833 -57.85 -6.77 -20.42
N ALA A 834 -56.62 -6.48 -20.03
CA ALA A 834 -55.80 -7.31 -19.15
C ALA A 834 -55.99 -6.94 -17.67
N GLN A 835 -55.53 -7.79 -16.76
CA GLN A 835 -55.46 -7.48 -15.32
C GLN A 835 -54.01 -7.46 -14.88
N VAL A 836 -53.54 -6.30 -14.41
CA VAL A 836 -52.22 -6.16 -13.79
C VAL A 836 -52.36 -6.18 -12.28
N GLN A 837 -51.35 -6.71 -11.60
CA GLN A 837 -51.28 -6.73 -10.15
C GLN A 837 -50.19 -5.77 -9.69
N VAL A 838 -50.51 -4.88 -8.75
CA VAL A 838 -49.56 -3.89 -8.21
C VAL A 838 -49.53 -4.01 -6.69
N ILE A 839 -48.36 -4.29 -6.13
CA ILE A 839 -48.15 -4.43 -4.69
C ILE A 839 -47.58 -3.10 -4.19
N ALA A 840 -48.27 -2.42 -3.27
CA ALA A 840 -47.75 -1.18 -2.67
C ALA A 840 -47.42 -1.39 -1.19
N SER A 841 -46.31 -0.87 -0.69
CA SER A 841 -45.95 -0.94 0.74
C SER A 841 -46.82 -0.05 1.62
N VAL A 842 -47.25 1.12 1.11
CA VAL A 842 -48.03 2.13 1.80
C VAL A 842 -49.20 2.64 0.93
N PRO A 843 -50.19 3.37 1.48
CA PRO A 843 -51.20 4.03 0.64
C PRO A 843 -50.52 5.11 -0.20
N GLY A 844 -50.86 5.19 -1.50
CA GLY A 844 -50.25 6.16 -2.40
C GLY A 844 -50.96 6.25 -3.75
N PHE A 845 -50.29 6.83 -4.74
CA PHE A 845 -50.82 7.09 -6.07
C PHE A 845 -49.87 6.55 -7.14
N LEU A 846 -50.41 5.80 -8.09
CA LEU A 846 -49.69 5.23 -9.21
C LEU A 846 -49.97 6.01 -10.50
N ASN A 847 -48.90 6.35 -11.22
CA ASN A 847 -48.96 6.75 -12.61
C ASN A 847 -48.20 5.74 -13.45
N ALA A 848 -48.74 5.35 -14.61
CA ALA A 848 -48.08 4.37 -15.47
C ALA A 848 -48.24 4.69 -16.96
N TRP A 849 -47.22 4.37 -17.74
CA TRP A 849 -47.15 4.53 -19.19
C TRP A 849 -46.72 3.23 -19.85
N ILE A 850 -47.27 2.92 -21.02
CA ILE A 850 -46.89 1.76 -21.84
C ILE A 850 -46.84 2.25 -23.30
N ASP A 851 -45.70 2.06 -23.97
CA ASP A 851 -45.52 2.38 -25.39
C ASP A 851 -46.23 1.31 -26.24
N PHE A 852 -47.55 1.35 -26.36
CA PHE A 852 -48.30 0.31 -27.07
C PHE A 852 -47.96 0.18 -28.56
N ASN A 853 -47.31 1.19 -29.16
CA ASN A 853 -47.00 1.22 -30.58
C ASN A 853 -45.50 0.99 -30.89
N ALA A 854 -44.68 0.80 -29.84
CA ALA A 854 -43.24 0.55 -29.90
C ALA A 854 -42.46 1.57 -30.73
N ASN A 855 -42.84 2.86 -30.66
CA ASN A 855 -42.15 3.93 -31.37
C ASN A 855 -40.99 4.56 -30.57
N GLY A 856 -40.74 4.08 -29.35
CA GLY A 856 -39.66 4.52 -28.47
C GLY A 856 -39.98 5.79 -27.68
N THR A 857 -41.26 6.11 -27.46
CA THR A 857 -41.70 7.24 -26.64
C THR A 857 -43.05 6.99 -25.96
N TRP A 858 -43.36 7.71 -24.87
CA TRP A 858 -44.66 7.68 -24.17
C TRP A 858 -45.49 8.95 -24.39
N ILE A 859 -45.19 9.70 -25.45
CA ILE A 859 -45.81 11.00 -25.71
C ILE A 859 -47.21 10.86 -26.34
N ASP A 860 -47.57 9.69 -26.87
CA ASP A 860 -48.77 9.57 -27.67
C ASP A 860 -50.05 9.53 -26.82
N PRO A 861 -51.14 10.18 -27.27
CA PRO A 861 -52.43 10.09 -26.61
C PRO A 861 -52.93 8.64 -26.58
N GLY A 862 -52.91 8.03 -25.40
CA GLY A 862 -53.36 6.63 -25.19
C GLY A 862 -52.32 5.74 -24.49
N GLU A 863 -51.09 6.21 -24.34
CA GLU A 863 -49.99 5.45 -23.71
C GLU A 863 -49.96 5.58 -22.19
N GLN A 864 -50.61 6.61 -21.62
CA GLN A 864 -50.79 6.70 -20.17
C GLN A 864 -51.87 5.71 -19.70
N ALA A 865 -51.44 4.57 -19.17
CA ALA A 865 -52.31 3.51 -18.66
C ALA A 865 -53.00 3.89 -17.35
N PHE A 866 -52.28 4.55 -16.43
CA PHE A 866 -52.82 4.99 -15.15
C PHE A 866 -52.44 6.45 -14.86
N PHE A 867 -53.39 7.20 -14.31
CA PHE A 867 -53.19 8.58 -13.88
C PHE A 867 -53.70 8.76 -12.45
N ASN A 868 -52.80 9.04 -11.51
CA ASN A 868 -53.08 9.17 -10.08
C ASN A 868 -54.01 8.08 -9.54
N GLN A 869 -53.77 6.83 -9.94
CA GLN A 869 -54.55 5.68 -9.53
C GLN A 869 -54.28 5.41 -8.05
N PRO A 870 -55.27 5.53 -7.15
CA PRO A 870 -55.05 5.29 -5.73
C PRO A 870 -54.76 3.81 -5.47
N LEU A 871 -53.71 3.55 -4.68
CA LEU A 871 -53.35 2.23 -4.20
C LEU A 871 -53.56 2.12 -2.68
N ILE A 872 -53.89 0.91 -2.23
CA ILE A 872 -53.85 0.54 -0.81
C ILE A 872 -52.61 -0.33 -0.54
N PRO A 873 -52.11 -0.39 0.71
CA PRO A 873 -51.04 -1.32 1.07
C PRO A 873 -51.40 -2.77 0.74
N GLY A 874 -50.45 -3.49 0.15
CA GLY A 874 -50.60 -4.85 -0.36
C GLY A 874 -51.04 -4.91 -1.83
N LEU A 875 -51.61 -6.05 -2.21
CA LEU A 875 -51.98 -6.36 -3.61
C LEU A 875 -53.20 -5.55 -4.09
N ASN A 876 -53.02 -4.82 -5.19
CA ASN A 876 -54.04 -4.10 -5.95
C ASN A 876 -54.21 -4.78 -7.33
N VAL A 877 -55.43 -5.15 -7.72
CA VAL A 877 -55.70 -5.72 -9.06
C VAL A 877 -56.36 -4.65 -9.93
N LEU A 878 -55.67 -4.21 -10.98
CA LEU A 878 -56.10 -3.09 -11.81
C LEU A 878 -56.42 -3.54 -13.25
N PRO A 879 -57.52 -3.05 -13.86
CA PRO A 879 -57.82 -3.33 -15.26
C PRO A 879 -56.95 -2.48 -16.18
N LEU A 880 -56.14 -3.12 -17.02
CA LEU A 880 -55.32 -2.49 -18.05
C LEU A 880 -56.02 -2.59 -19.41
N SER A 881 -56.42 -1.46 -19.99
CA SER A 881 -57.02 -1.45 -21.33
C SER A 881 -55.93 -1.41 -22.39
N ILE A 882 -55.90 -2.38 -23.29
CA ILE A 882 -54.92 -2.47 -24.37
C ILE A 882 -55.54 -1.85 -25.63
N PRO A 883 -54.95 -0.78 -26.18
CA PRO A 883 -55.47 -0.16 -27.39
C PRO A 883 -55.50 -1.12 -28.59
N ALA A 884 -56.42 -0.89 -29.53
CA ALA A 884 -56.48 -1.61 -30.80
C ALA A 884 -55.68 -0.82 -31.85
N TYR A 885 -54.36 -1.03 -31.91
CA TYR A 885 -53.50 -0.42 -32.93
C TYR A 885 -52.91 -1.51 -33.85
N PRO A 886 -52.77 -1.24 -35.17
CA PRO A 886 -52.00 -2.08 -36.07
C PRO A 886 -50.52 -1.66 -36.08
N ALA A 887 -49.68 -2.66 -36.36
CA ALA A 887 -48.25 -2.64 -36.73
C ALA A 887 -47.21 -2.68 -35.60
N THR A 888 -46.49 -3.81 -35.61
CA THR A 888 -45.22 -4.06 -34.92
C THR A 888 -44.08 -3.21 -35.46
N MET A 889 -43.21 -2.76 -34.55
CA MET A 889 -41.78 -2.62 -34.82
C MET A 889 -41.00 -3.63 -33.98
N SER A 890 -39.83 -4.03 -34.47
CA SER A 890 -38.89 -4.92 -33.76
C SER A 890 -38.24 -4.16 -32.61
N GLY A 891 -38.63 -4.51 -31.39
CA GLY A 891 -38.16 -3.95 -30.11
C GLY A 891 -39.35 -3.98 -29.14
N GLY A 892 -39.21 -4.60 -27.96
CA GLY A 892 -40.31 -4.72 -27.02
C GLY A 892 -40.82 -3.34 -26.56
N PRO A 893 -42.14 -3.09 -26.54
CA PRO A 893 -42.67 -1.88 -25.91
C PRO A 893 -42.26 -1.81 -24.44
N HIS A 894 -41.75 -0.68 -23.95
CA HIS A 894 -41.44 -0.51 -22.53
C HIS A 894 -42.60 0.13 -21.78
N SER A 895 -42.70 -0.22 -20.50
CA SER A 895 -43.60 0.45 -19.56
C SER A 895 -42.83 1.14 -18.45
N ARG A 896 -43.44 2.17 -17.86
CA ARG A 896 -42.95 2.88 -16.69
C ARG A 896 -44.03 3.00 -15.65
N TRP A 897 -43.69 2.77 -14.40
CA TRP A 897 -44.59 2.80 -13.24
C TRP A 897 -43.97 3.71 -12.19
N ARG A 898 -44.72 4.71 -11.74
CA ARG A 898 -44.26 5.71 -10.77
C ARG A 898 -45.22 5.77 -9.60
N PHE A 899 -44.72 5.48 -8.39
CA PHE A 899 -45.51 5.44 -7.17
C PHE A 899 -45.07 6.52 -6.19
N THR A 900 -46.01 7.30 -5.63
CA THR A 900 -45.73 8.38 -4.66
C THR A 900 -46.76 8.38 -3.51
N THR A 901 -46.45 9.00 -2.36
CA THR A 901 -47.43 9.10 -1.25
C THR A 901 -48.45 10.23 -1.42
N TYR A 902 -48.17 11.17 -2.31
CA TYR A 902 -49.03 12.30 -2.64
C TYR A 902 -49.45 12.26 -4.12
N PRO A 903 -50.63 12.77 -4.50
CA PRO A 903 -51.02 12.85 -5.90
C PRO A 903 -50.26 14.02 -6.56
N PRO A 904 -49.35 13.77 -7.52
CA PRO A 904 -48.60 14.85 -8.15
C PRO A 904 -49.55 15.82 -8.87
N VAL A 905 -49.23 17.11 -8.78
CA VAL A 905 -50.02 18.18 -9.40
C VAL A 905 -49.60 18.27 -10.87
N LEU A 906 -50.56 18.22 -11.81
CA LEU A 906 -50.37 18.27 -13.27
C LEU A 906 -49.22 19.17 -13.78
N VAL A 907 -47.99 18.64 -13.84
CA VAL A 907 -46.86 19.18 -14.58
C VAL A 907 -46.49 18.17 -15.65
N ALA A 908 -47.09 18.31 -16.84
CA ALA A 908 -46.83 17.42 -17.95
C ALA A 908 -45.45 17.71 -18.58
N PRO A 909 -44.71 16.68 -19.06
CA PRO A 909 -45.04 15.25 -18.97
C PRO A 909 -44.57 14.60 -17.65
N MET A 910 -45.45 13.82 -17.02
CA MET A 910 -45.21 13.18 -15.72
C MET A 910 -44.41 11.86 -15.80
N PHE A 911 -44.02 11.41 -17.00
CA PHE A 911 -43.16 10.23 -17.18
C PHE A 911 -41.66 10.54 -17.02
N MET A 912 -41.29 11.79 -16.71
CA MET A 912 -39.91 12.25 -16.52
C MET A 912 -39.80 13.15 -15.27
N GLY A 913 -38.59 13.49 -14.85
CA GLY A 913 -38.33 14.41 -13.73
C GLY A 913 -38.40 13.78 -12.33
N ALA A 914 -38.05 14.58 -11.31
CA ALA A 914 -37.99 14.13 -9.91
C ALA A 914 -39.33 14.21 -9.18
N GLU A 915 -39.56 13.25 -8.30
CA GLU A 915 -40.56 13.31 -7.21
C GLU A 915 -39.85 13.23 -5.84
N THR A 916 -40.51 13.70 -4.78
CA THR A 916 -39.88 13.89 -3.45
C THR A 916 -39.98 12.68 -2.52
N ASP A 917 -40.76 11.68 -2.90
CA ASP A 917 -40.84 10.35 -2.27
C ASP A 917 -41.28 9.34 -3.32
N GLY A 918 -41.04 8.05 -3.09
CA GLY A 918 -41.60 6.99 -3.91
C GLY A 918 -40.58 6.19 -4.69
N GLU A 919 -41.05 5.60 -5.80
CA GLU A 919 -40.28 4.69 -6.65
C GLU A 919 -40.62 4.79 -8.16
N VAL A 920 -39.67 4.43 -9.02
CA VAL A 920 -39.79 4.15 -10.47
C VAL A 920 -39.51 2.67 -10.72
N GLU A 921 -40.43 1.97 -11.40
CA GLU A 921 -40.14 0.66 -11.99
C GLU A 921 -40.38 0.74 -13.51
N ASP A 922 -39.49 0.19 -14.32
CA ASP A 922 -39.65 0.06 -15.77
C ASP A 922 -39.78 -1.45 -16.13
N TYR A 923 -40.40 -1.80 -17.27
CA TYR A 923 -40.53 -3.22 -17.69
C TYR A 923 -40.56 -3.38 -19.21
N GLU A 924 -39.95 -4.45 -19.75
CA GLU A 924 -40.24 -4.95 -21.10
C GLU A 924 -41.65 -5.57 -21.16
N VAL A 925 -42.49 -5.05 -22.05
CA VAL A 925 -43.81 -5.60 -22.36
C VAL A 925 -43.76 -6.29 -23.73
N ARG A 926 -44.49 -7.41 -23.90
CA ARG A 926 -44.62 -8.09 -25.20
C ARG A 926 -46.06 -8.03 -25.72
N LEU A 927 -46.22 -7.46 -26.91
CA LEU A 927 -47.41 -7.63 -27.75
C LEU A 927 -47.13 -8.76 -28.76
N GLU A 928 -47.91 -9.84 -28.74
CA GLU A 928 -47.78 -10.92 -29.75
C GLU A 928 -48.66 -10.63 -30.97
N VAL A 929 -48.14 -10.94 -32.16
CA VAL A 929 -48.93 -11.00 -33.40
C VAL A 929 -49.09 -12.45 -33.86
N LEU A 930 -50.19 -12.73 -34.55
CA LEU A 930 -50.62 -14.06 -34.96
C LEU A 930 -50.87 -14.08 -36.47
N ASP A 931 -50.64 -15.20 -37.12
CA ASP A 931 -51.10 -15.48 -38.49
C ASP A 931 -52.41 -16.28 -38.40
N PHE A 932 -53.43 -15.89 -39.17
CA PHE A 932 -54.71 -16.59 -39.29
C PHE A 932 -55.05 -16.82 -40.76
N GLY A 933 -55.77 -17.90 -41.08
CA GLY A 933 -56.34 -18.08 -42.42
C GLY A 933 -57.61 -17.24 -42.67
N ASP A 934 -58.27 -17.53 -43.80
CA ASP A 934 -59.34 -16.69 -44.34
C ASP A 934 -60.55 -17.48 -44.92
N ALA A 935 -60.66 -18.78 -44.63
CA ALA A 935 -61.81 -19.58 -45.07
C ALA A 935 -63.15 -19.04 -44.53
N PRO A 936 -64.28 -19.28 -45.22
CA PRO A 936 -65.58 -18.74 -44.80
C PRO A 936 -66.04 -19.18 -43.39
N ASP A 937 -66.09 -18.24 -42.46
CA ASP A 937 -66.62 -18.39 -41.11
C ASP A 937 -68.17 -18.28 -41.08
N PRO A 938 -68.91 -18.98 -40.18
CA PRO A 938 -68.47 -19.85 -39.09
C PRO A 938 -68.43 -21.35 -39.45
N ARG A 939 -68.60 -21.70 -40.72
CA ARG A 939 -68.61 -23.11 -41.14
C ARG A 939 -67.20 -23.69 -41.09
N TYR A 940 -66.26 -22.95 -41.64
CA TYR A 940 -64.83 -23.17 -41.51
C TYR A 940 -64.34 -22.22 -40.42
N PRO A 941 -63.94 -22.71 -39.22
CA PRO A 941 -63.61 -21.83 -38.12
C PRO A 941 -62.34 -21.03 -38.43
N THR A 942 -62.49 -19.72 -38.57
CA THR A 942 -61.42 -18.82 -39.04
C THR A 942 -61.22 -17.67 -38.07
N LEU A 943 -62.30 -17.10 -37.54
CA LEU A 943 -62.22 -16.09 -36.48
C LEU A 943 -61.81 -16.70 -35.15
N LEU A 944 -61.06 -15.93 -34.34
CA LEU A 944 -60.67 -16.29 -32.98
C LEU A 944 -61.87 -16.62 -32.11
N ALA A 945 -62.99 -15.92 -32.31
CA ALA A 945 -64.25 -16.17 -31.61
C ALA A 945 -64.79 -17.60 -31.79
N ASN A 946 -64.43 -18.27 -32.89
CA ASN A 946 -64.80 -19.64 -33.22
C ASN A 946 -63.62 -20.62 -33.09
N ASP A 947 -62.54 -20.21 -32.41
CA ASP A 947 -61.28 -20.94 -32.28
C ASP A 947 -60.59 -21.22 -33.63
N GLY A 948 -60.55 -20.21 -34.50
CA GLY A 948 -59.81 -20.25 -35.76
C GLY A 948 -58.37 -20.79 -35.62
N ALA A 949 -57.93 -21.51 -36.65
CA ALA A 949 -56.53 -21.91 -36.76
C ALA A 949 -55.66 -20.65 -36.81
N ARG A 950 -54.57 -20.65 -36.05
CA ARG A 950 -53.64 -19.52 -35.97
C ARG A 950 -52.26 -19.94 -35.53
N HIS A 951 -51.21 -19.25 -35.97
CA HIS A 951 -49.84 -19.45 -35.53
C HIS A 951 -49.24 -18.18 -34.94
N ARG A 952 -48.23 -18.33 -34.08
CA ARG A 952 -47.49 -17.19 -33.54
C ARG A 952 -46.49 -16.65 -34.54
N MET A 953 -46.45 -15.32 -34.68
CA MET A 953 -45.50 -14.58 -35.50
C MET A 953 -44.45 -13.83 -34.67
N PRO A 954 -43.22 -13.61 -35.20
CA PRO A 954 -42.72 -14.12 -36.48
C PRO A 954 -42.39 -15.62 -36.43
N SER A 955 -42.65 -16.35 -37.51
CA SER A 955 -42.36 -17.77 -37.65
C SER A 955 -41.21 -18.03 -38.63
N ALA A 956 -40.33 -18.98 -38.29
CA ALA A 956 -39.35 -19.53 -39.24
C ALA A 956 -39.93 -20.66 -40.10
N TYR A 957 -41.15 -21.11 -39.81
CA TYR A 957 -41.85 -22.21 -40.46
C TYR A 957 -42.98 -21.62 -41.29
N TYR A 958 -42.77 -21.58 -42.60
CA TYR A 958 -43.72 -21.08 -43.57
C TYR A 958 -43.47 -21.75 -44.93
N LEU A 959 -44.40 -21.59 -45.84
CA LEU A 959 -44.43 -22.14 -47.18
C LEU A 959 -44.39 -20.97 -48.17
N GLY A 960 -43.62 -21.10 -49.25
CA GLY A 960 -43.52 -20.02 -50.23
C GLY A 960 -42.74 -18.80 -49.70
N ILE A 961 -43.40 -17.63 -49.67
CA ILE A 961 -42.87 -16.36 -49.15
C ILE A 961 -43.17 -16.21 -47.66
N ALA A 962 -42.70 -15.12 -47.05
CA ALA A 962 -42.91 -14.92 -45.63
C ALA A 962 -44.42 -14.79 -45.32
N PRO A 963 -44.89 -15.41 -44.22
CA PRO A 963 -46.29 -15.38 -43.82
C PRO A 963 -46.67 -13.97 -43.39
N ASP A 964 -47.95 -13.62 -43.54
CA ASP A 964 -48.50 -12.36 -43.02
C ASP A 964 -48.94 -12.46 -41.54
N ASP A 965 -49.50 -11.37 -41.02
CA ASP A 965 -49.77 -11.21 -39.60
C ASP A 965 -51.00 -10.32 -39.34
N GLU A 966 -51.99 -10.88 -38.66
CA GLU A 966 -53.30 -10.27 -38.42
C GLU A 966 -53.69 -10.29 -36.93
N PRO A 967 -54.45 -9.28 -36.49
CA PRO A 967 -55.07 -9.32 -35.17
C PRO A 967 -56.14 -10.42 -35.00
N ASP A 968 -56.80 -10.85 -36.09
CA ASP A 968 -57.84 -11.89 -36.14
C ASP A 968 -58.05 -12.35 -37.60
N GLY A 969 -58.66 -13.53 -37.81
CA GLY A 969 -58.87 -14.11 -39.14
C GLY A 969 -59.76 -13.28 -40.07
N GLN A 970 -59.54 -13.39 -41.38
CA GLN A 970 -60.18 -12.54 -42.40
C GLN A 970 -61.14 -13.32 -43.33
N PRO A 971 -62.23 -13.92 -42.83
CA PRO A 971 -63.05 -14.84 -43.63
C PRO A 971 -63.64 -14.21 -44.92
N ASP A 972 -63.31 -14.76 -46.08
CA ASP A 972 -63.86 -14.37 -47.38
C ASP A 972 -64.68 -15.50 -48.05
N ALA A 973 -65.59 -15.16 -48.96
CA ALA A 973 -66.42 -16.12 -49.68
C ALA A 973 -65.64 -16.97 -50.70
N GLN A 974 -64.41 -16.58 -51.03
CA GLN A 974 -63.54 -17.23 -51.99
C GLN A 974 -62.22 -17.68 -51.37
N ALA A 975 -62.01 -17.45 -50.07
CA ALA A 975 -60.69 -17.52 -49.42
C ALA A 975 -59.69 -16.65 -50.21
N LEU A 976 -59.88 -15.33 -50.11
CA LEU A 976 -59.03 -14.26 -50.67
C LEU A 976 -59.02 -13.02 -49.75
N GLY A 977 -59.24 -13.22 -48.45
CA GLY A 977 -59.58 -12.17 -47.50
C GLY A 977 -58.38 -11.36 -47.03
N ASP A 978 -57.35 -12.08 -46.59
CA ASP A 978 -55.98 -11.60 -46.29
C ASP A 978 -55.23 -11.15 -47.56
N ASP A 979 -55.45 -11.81 -48.71
CA ASP A 979 -54.90 -11.44 -50.04
C ASP A 979 -55.05 -9.97 -50.45
N ASN A 980 -56.15 -9.33 -50.02
CA ASN A 980 -56.51 -7.98 -50.44
C ASN A 980 -56.05 -6.89 -49.46
N ALA A 981 -55.51 -7.29 -48.30
CA ALA A 981 -55.08 -6.40 -47.23
C ALA A 981 -53.54 -6.29 -47.12
N ASN A 982 -52.79 -7.37 -47.41
CA ASN A 982 -51.34 -7.47 -47.25
C ASN A 982 -50.64 -8.11 -48.48
N VAL A 983 -49.47 -8.75 -48.30
CA VAL A 983 -48.76 -9.47 -49.37
C VAL A 983 -49.40 -10.85 -49.48
N ASP A 984 -50.08 -11.13 -50.60
CA ASP A 984 -50.58 -12.46 -51.02
C ASP A 984 -49.54 -13.53 -50.70
N ASP A 985 -49.70 -14.26 -49.59
CA ASP A 985 -48.79 -15.30 -49.08
C ASP A 985 -49.31 -16.72 -49.36
N GLU A 986 -50.43 -16.84 -50.08
CA GLU A 986 -50.95 -18.03 -50.76
C GLU A 986 -50.07 -18.47 -51.96
N ASP A 987 -48.76 -18.35 -51.79
CA ASP A 987 -47.71 -18.49 -52.80
C ASP A 987 -47.42 -19.96 -53.16
N LEU A 988 -48.11 -20.89 -52.51
CA LEU A 988 -48.14 -22.29 -52.89
C LEU A 988 -48.99 -22.50 -54.14
N VAL A 989 -48.32 -22.41 -55.29
CA VAL A 989 -48.54 -23.22 -56.51
C VAL A 989 -50.01 -23.63 -56.73
N VAL A 990 -50.82 -22.74 -57.34
CA VAL A 990 -51.83 -22.84 -58.44
C VAL A 990 -52.46 -24.24 -58.77
N THR A 991 -52.36 -25.23 -57.90
CA THR A 991 -52.65 -26.64 -58.13
C THR A 991 -53.58 -27.20 -57.07
N LEU A 992 -53.60 -26.69 -55.83
CA LEU A 992 -54.60 -27.11 -54.85
C LEU A 992 -56.03 -26.77 -55.31
N ALA A 993 -56.19 -25.69 -56.08
CA ALA A 993 -57.44 -25.23 -56.68
C ALA A 993 -58.22 -26.23 -57.56
N LYS A 994 -57.62 -27.35 -58.01
CA LYS A 994 -58.31 -28.34 -58.86
C LYS A 994 -58.06 -29.77 -58.40
N ALA A 995 -59.10 -30.53 -58.09
CA ALA A 995 -59.03 -31.95 -57.75
C ALA A 995 -59.86 -32.76 -58.75
N VAL A 996 -59.45 -33.98 -59.13
CA VAL A 996 -60.21 -34.84 -60.05
C VAL A 996 -60.55 -36.16 -59.34
N GLN A 997 -61.83 -36.51 -59.27
CA GLN A 997 -62.30 -37.72 -58.59
C GLN A 997 -61.52 -38.98 -59.00
N GLY A 998 -61.02 -39.72 -58.01
CA GLY A 998 -60.33 -40.99 -58.20
C GLY A 998 -58.88 -40.87 -58.68
N GLU A 999 -58.42 -39.66 -59.01
CA GLU A 999 -57.04 -39.41 -59.41
C GLU A 999 -56.12 -39.11 -58.21
N THR A 1000 -54.84 -39.40 -58.39
CA THR A 1000 -53.79 -38.98 -57.46
C THR A 1000 -53.29 -37.61 -57.88
N LYS A 1001 -53.21 -36.70 -56.90
CA LYS A 1001 -52.77 -35.32 -57.09
C LYS A 1001 -51.41 -35.13 -56.44
N THR A 1002 -50.50 -34.51 -57.17
CA THR A 1002 -49.21 -34.04 -56.67
C THR A 1002 -49.26 -32.52 -56.64
N ILE A 1003 -49.06 -31.93 -55.47
CA ILE A 1003 -48.80 -30.49 -55.28
C ILE A 1003 -47.34 -30.30 -54.89
N VAL A 1004 -46.83 -29.09 -55.07
CA VAL A 1004 -45.45 -28.74 -54.77
C VAL A 1004 -45.45 -27.73 -53.63
N ALA A 1005 -44.90 -28.11 -52.47
CA ALA A 1005 -44.78 -27.26 -51.29
C ALA A 1005 -43.32 -26.80 -51.11
N THR A 1006 -43.06 -25.50 -51.09
CA THR A 1006 -41.71 -24.96 -50.86
C THR A 1006 -41.58 -24.57 -49.39
N ALA A 1007 -40.99 -25.42 -48.57
CA ALA A 1007 -40.86 -25.15 -47.15
C ALA A 1007 -39.64 -24.27 -46.87
N SER A 1008 -39.80 -23.28 -45.99
CA SER A 1008 -38.69 -22.44 -45.52
C SER A 1008 -37.66 -23.23 -44.71
N THR A 1009 -38.12 -24.24 -43.95
CA THR A 1009 -37.30 -25.06 -43.05
C THR A 1009 -37.84 -26.51 -42.97
N ASN A 1010 -37.19 -27.36 -42.17
CA ASN A 1010 -37.74 -28.69 -41.89
C ASN A 1010 -38.96 -28.56 -40.97
N GLY A 1011 -40.13 -29.05 -41.38
CA GLY A 1011 -41.35 -28.97 -40.57
C GLY A 1011 -42.37 -30.03 -40.96
N PHE A 1012 -43.57 -29.96 -40.38
CA PHE A 1012 -44.66 -30.90 -40.62
C PHE A 1012 -45.87 -30.21 -41.25
N LEU A 1013 -46.25 -30.69 -42.43
CA LEU A 1013 -47.38 -30.21 -43.22
C LEU A 1013 -48.64 -31.01 -42.91
N ASN A 1014 -49.76 -30.30 -42.75
CA ASN A 1014 -51.10 -30.85 -42.64
C ASN A 1014 -52.04 -30.18 -43.64
N ILE A 1015 -52.90 -30.96 -44.30
CA ILE A 1015 -53.88 -30.46 -45.27
C ILE A 1015 -55.23 -31.14 -45.05
N TRP A 1016 -56.29 -30.33 -44.98
CA TRP A 1016 -57.69 -30.78 -44.95
C TRP A 1016 -58.43 -30.25 -46.18
N ILE A 1017 -59.32 -31.04 -46.78
CA ILE A 1017 -60.19 -30.62 -47.90
C ILE A 1017 -61.59 -31.21 -47.70
N ASP A 1018 -62.60 -30.35 -47.58
CA ASP A 1018 -64.01 -30.74 -47.41
C ASP A 1018 -64.57 -31.36 -48.70
N PHE A 1019 -64.29 -32.64 -48.93
CA PHE A 1019 -64.65 -33.31 -50.18
C PHE A 1019 -66.12 -33.68 -50.26
N ASP A 1020 -66.85 -33.75 -49.15
CA ASP A 1020 -68.28 -34.03 -49.15
C ASP A 1020 -69.17 -32.77 -49.17
N GLN A 1021 -68.55 -31.59 -49.06
CA GLN A 1021 -69.15 -30.26 -49.05
C GLN A 1021 -70.16 -30.06 -47.91
N ASN A 1022 -69.89 -30.66 -46.74
CA ASN A 1022 -70.77 -30.54 -45.57
C ASN A 1022 -70.54 -29.26 -44.75
N GLY A 1023 -69.48 -28.50 -45.05
CA GLY A 1023 -69.14 -27.25 -44.37
C GLY A 1023 -68.33 -27.46 -43.09
N SER A 1024 -67.55 -28.53 -43.00
CA SER A 1024 -66.61 -28.82 -41.91
C SER A 1024 -65.44 -29.65 -42.45
N TRP A 1025 -64.31 -29.66 -41.74
CA TRP A 1025 -63.19 -30.56 -42.05
C TRP A 1025 -63.19 -31.74 -41.08
N ASP A 1026 -63.81 -32.84 -41.50
CA ASP A 1026 -63.88 -34.07 -40.71
C ASP A 1026 -62.54 -34.82 -40.72
N ALA A 1027 -62.35 -35.74 -39.76
CA ALA A 1027 -61.12 -36.53 -39.68
C ALA A 1027 -60.82 -37.37 -40.94
N SER A 1028 -61.85 -37.71 -41.74
CA SER A 1028 -61.67 -38.41 -43.03
C SER A 1028 -61.20 -37.51 -44.17
N GLU A 1029 -61.17 -36.20 -43.95
CA GLU A 1029 -60.88 -35.18 -44.96
C GLU A 1029 -59.50 -34.57 -44.80
N GLN A 1030 -58.75 -35.01 -43.78
CA GLN A 1030 -57.32 -34.78 -43.69
C GLN A 1030 -56.60 -35.62 -44.77
N VAL A 1031 -56.18 -34.98 -45.85
CA VAL A 1031 -55.52 -35.62 -46.99
C VAL A 1031 -54.01 -35.75 -46.79
N VAL A 1032 -53.44 -34.90 -45.92
CA VAL A 1032 -52.03 -34.94 -45.51
C VAL A 1032 -51.97 -34.74 -44.00
N ALA A 1033 -51.31 -35.66 -43.29
CA ALA A 1033 -51.16 -35.64 -41.85
C ALA A 1033 -49.67 -35.74 -41.47
N ASP A 1034 -49.16 -34.71 -40.79
CA ASP A 1034 -47.79 -34.61 -40.29
C ASP A 1034 -46.70 -35.04 -41.29
N GLN A 1035 -46.86 -34.63 -42.55
CA GLN A 1035 -45.88 -34.95 -43.58
C GLN A 1035 -44.63 -34.09 -43.35
N ALA A 1036 -43.51 -34.75 -43.10
CA ALA A 1036 -42.23 -34.05 -42.95
C ALA A 1036 -41.80 -33.45 -44.29
N LEU A 1037 -41.60 -32.13 -44.31
CA LEU A 1037 -40.99 -31.41 -45.42
C LEU A 1037 -39.55 -31.04 -45.07
N VAL A 1038 -38.69 -30.95 -46.08
CA VAL A 1038 -37.33 -30.41 -45.96
C VAL A 1038 -37.26 -29.02 -46.60
N PRO A 1039 -36.31 -28.15 -46.22
CA PRO A 1039 -36.18 -26.82 -46.81
C PRO A 1039 -36.07 -26.88 -48.33
N GLY A 1040 -36.81 -25.99 -49.00
CA GLY A 1040 -36.97 -25.97 -50.45
C GLY A 1040 -38.18 -26.77 -50.93
N THR A 1041 -38.16 -27.17 -52.19
CA THR A 1041 -39.31 -27.75 -52.90
C THR A 1041 -39.54 -29.22 -52.53
N ASN A 1042 -40.77 -29.56 -52.14
CA ASN A 1042 -41.22 -30.91 -51.78
C ASN A 1042 -42.44 -31.31 -52.62
N ASP A 1043 -42.45 -32.54 -53.14
CA ASP A 1043 -43.64 -33.13 -53.75
C ASP A 1043 -44.55 -33.70 -52.66
N VAL A 1044 -45.77 -33.20 -52.58
CA VAL A 1044 -46.82 -33.65 -51.66
C VAL A 1044 -47.89 -34.36 -52.48
N VAL A 1045 -48.14 -35.64 -52.17
CA VAL A 1045 -48.99 -36.52 -52.99
C VAL A 1045 -50.17 -37.01 -52.16
N PHE A 1046 -51.39 -36.76 -52.63
CA PHE A 1046 -52.62 -37.26 -52.01
C PHE A 1046 -53.65 -37.69 -53.06
N ALA A 1047 -54.57 -38.58 -52.67
CA ALA A 1047 -55.61 -39.07 -53.57
C ALA A 1047 -56.90 -38.29 -53.40
N THR A 1048 -57.55 -37.91 -54.51
CA THR A 1048 -58.91 -37.34 -54.47
C THR A 1048 -59.92 -38.49 -54.42
N PRO A 1049 -60.79 -38.57 -53.39
CA PRO A 1049 -61.76 -39.64 -53.28
C PRO A 1049 -62.68 -39.74 -54.51
N GLN A 1050 -62.97 -40.96 -54.98
CA GLN A 1050 -63.93 -41.18 -56.08
C GLN A 1050 -65.34 -40.67 -55.73
N ALA A 1051 -65.67 -40.56 -54.45
CA ALA A 1051 -66.95 -40.11 -53.94
C ALA A 1051 -67.03 -38.60 -53.64
N ALA A 1052 -65.94 -37.84 -53.85
CA ALA A 1052 -65.91 -36.40 -53.60
C ALA A 1052 -67.03 -35.69 -54.38
N GLN A 1053 -67.76 -34.75 -53.77
CA GLN A 1053 -68.82 -34.00 -54.46
C GLN A 1053 -68.20 -33.08 -55.53
N LEU A 1054 -68.84 -33.01 -56.71
CA LEU A 1054 -68.38 -32.17 -57.81
C LEU A 1054 -68.76 -30.71 -57.57
N GLY A 1055 -67.84 -29.77 -57.83
CA GLY A 1055 -68.02 -28.34 -57.58
C GLY A 1055 -66.96 -27.75 -56.65
N THR A 1056 -67.17 -26.50 -56.21
CA THR A 1056 -66.28 -25.77 -55.30
C THR A 1056 -66.43 -26.26 -53.86
N THR A 1057 -65.30 -26.35 -53.14
CA THR A 1057 -65.19 -26.55 -51.69
C THR A 1057 -63.97 -25.79 -51.14
N PHE A 1058 -63.64 -25.91 -49.85
CA PHE A 1058 -62.49 -25.27 -49.22
C PHE A 1058 -61.50 -26.27 -48.60
N GLY A 1059 -60.22 -25.95 -48.67
CA GLY A 1059 -59.16 -26.66 -47.98
C GLY A 1059 -58.34 -25.75 -47.07
N ARG A 1060 -57.76 -26.32 -46.01
CA ARG A 1060 -56.87 -25.64 -45.07
C ARG A 1060 -55.51 -26.30 -45.06
N VAL A 1061 -54.46 -25.51 -45.10
CA VAL A 1061 -53.06 -25.91 -44.99
C VAL A 1061 -52.49 -25.35 -43.69
N ARG A 1062 -51.76 -26.19 -42.94
CA ARG A 1062 -51.01 -25.76 -41.76
C ARG A 1062 -49.62 -26.37 -41.75
N PHE A 1063 -48.60 -25.53 -41.57
CA PHE A 1063 -47.20 -25.96 -41.50
C PHE A 1063 -46.55 -25.45 -40.21
N CYS A 1064 -45.91 -26.33 -39.44
CA CYS A 1064 -45.28 -25.95 -38.17
C CYS A 1064 -44.09 -26.86 -37.81
N SER A 1065 -43.48 -26.61 -36.66
CA SER A 1065 -42.32 -27.36 -36.16
C SER A 1065 -42.66 -28.73 -35.56
N TYR A 1066 -43.93 -28.99 -35.25
CA TYR A 1066 -44.36 -30.17 -34.49
C TYR A 1066 -45.54 -30.93 -35.13
N ARG A 1067 -45.89 -32.07 -34.55
CA ARG A 1067 -46.91 -32.99 -35.08
C ARG A 1067 -48.24 -32.85 -34.34
N GLY A 1068 -49.33 -33.23 -35.00
CA GLY A 1068 -50.64 -33.41 -34.38
C GLY A 1068 -51.51 -32.14 -34.36
N LEU A 1069 -51.29 -31.21 -35.28
CA LEU A 1069 -52.19 -30.07 -35.46
C LEU A 1069 -53.58 -30.51 -35.93
N GLY A 1070 -54.60 -29.87 -35.37
CA GLY A 1070 -55.97 -29.95 -35.90
C GLY A 1070 -56.25 -28.83 -36.92
N PRO A 1071 -57.43 -28.85 -37.57
CA PRO A 1071 -57.83 -27.79 -38.50
C PRO A 1071 -58.20 -26.46 -37.80
N THR A 1072 -58.18 -26.40 -36.46
CA THR A 1072 -58.52 -25.23 -35.63
C THR A 1072 -57.49 -25.01 -34.53
N GLY A 1073 -57.56 -23.89 -33.82
CA GLY A 1073 -56.77 -23.63 -32.61
C GLY A 1073 -55.34 -23.11 -32.81
N PHE A 1074 -54.75 -22.66 -31.70
CA PHE A 1074 -53.42 -22.02 -31.63
C PHE A 1074 -52.27 -22.99 -31.84
N ALA A 1075 -51.23 -22.50 -32.50
CA ALA A 1075 -49.95 -23.16 -32.60
C ALA A 1075 -48.78 -22.18 -32.37
N THR A 1076 -47.73 -22.67 -31.71
CA THR A 1076 -46.63 -21.85 -31.17
C THR A 1076 -45.66 -21.30 -32.20
N ASP A 1077 -45.73 -21.82 -33.43
CA ASP A 1077 -44.98 -21.41 -34.62
C ASP A 1077 -45.73 -21.99 -35.83
N GLY A 1078 -45.48 -21.46 -37.02
CA GLY A 1078 -46.06 -21.97 -38.26
C GLY A 1078 -46.74 -20.90 -39.10
N GLU A 1079 -47.57 -21.39 -40.02
CA GLU A 1079 -48.35 -20.63 -41.00
C GLU A 1079 -49.70 -21.33 -41.27
N VAL A 1080 -50.80 -20.57 -41.38
CA VAL A 1080 -52.13 -21.02 -41.83
C VAL A 1080 -52.38 -20.48 -43.23
N GLU A 1081 -52.79 -21.34 -44.17
CA GLU A 1081 -53.32 -20.88 -45.46
C GLU A 1081 -54.65 -21.60 -45.72
N ASP A 1082 -55.59 -20.94 -46.38
CA ASP A 1082 -56.88 -21.49 -46.79
C ASP A 1082 -57.04 -21.37 -48.31
N TYR A 1083 -57.83 -22.26 -48.94
CA TYR A 1083 -57.92 -22.31 -50.41
C TYR A 1083 -59.29 -22.73 -50.93
N GLU A 1084 -59.78 -22.06 -51.98
CA GLU A 1084 -60.89 -22.56 -52.80
C GLU A 1084 -60.45 -23.75 -53.69
N VAL A 1085 -61.08 -24.91 -53.54
CA VAL A 1085 -60.79 -26.14 -54.28
C VAL A 1085 -61.96 -26.54 -55.17
N ALA A 1086 -61.76 -26.57 -56.49
CA ALA A 1086 -62.73 -27.07 -57.46
C ALA A 1086 -62.55 -28.57 -57.73
N VAL A 1087 -63.57 -29.37 -57.45
CA VAL A 1087 -63.59 -30.82 -57.68
C VAL A 1087 -64.25 -31.16 -59.02
N PHE A 1088 -63.49 -31.81 -59.89
CA PHE A 1088 -63.83 -32.27 -61.23
C PHE A 1088 -64.02 -33.80 -61.27
N GLN A 1089 -64.67 -34.28 -62.33
CA GLN A 1089 -64.73 -35.69 -62.70
C GLN A 1089 -63.79 -35.98 -63.88
N ASN A 1090 -63.44 -37.24 -64.10
CA ASN A 1090 -62.72 -37.61 -65.32
C ASN A 1090 -63.50 -37.26 -66.59
N GLY A 1091 -62.81 -36.67 -67.56
CA GLY A 1091 -63.40 -36.31 -68.85
C GLY A 1091 -63.61 -37.55 -69.73
N PRO A 1092 -64.71 -37.62 -70.51
CA PRO A 1092 -64.88 -38.70 -71.47
C PRO A 1092 -63.82 -38.60 -72.58
N ASP A 1093 -63.31 -39.73 -73.09
CA ASP A 1093 -62.32 -39.80 -74.17
C ASP A 1093 -62.79 -38.97 -75.37
N PRO A 1094 -62.14 -37.83 -75.68
CA PRO A 1094 -62.59 -36.92 -76.73
C PRO A 1094 -62.63 -37.57 -78.13
N SER A 1095 -61.82 -38.61 -78.35
CA SER A 1095 -61.77 -39.32 -79.63
C SER A 1095 -62.99 -40.22 -79.86
N THR A 1096 -63.64 -40.65 -78.78
CA THR A 1096 -64.82 -41.51 -78.83
C THR A 1096 -66.11 -40.77 -78.46
N PHE A 1097 -66.01 -39.73 -77.63
CA PHE A 1097 -67.12 -38.94 -77.12
C PHE A 1097 -67.82 -38.17 -78.24
N ARG A 1098 -68.94 -38.73 -78.68
CA ARG A 1098 -69.82 -38.13 -79.67
C ARG A 1098 -71.24 -38.63 -79.44
N ILE A 1099 -72.21 -37.85 -79.90
CA ILE A 1099 -73.56 -38.37 -80.10
C ILE A 1099 -73.47 -39.48 -81.15
N THR A 1100 -73.81 -40.70 -80.77
CA THR A 1100 -73.68 -41.90 -81.59
C THR A 1100 -74.94 -42.19 -82.39
N ASN A 1101 -76.11 -41.77 -81.87
CA ASN A 1101 -77.38 -41.96 -82.55
C ASN A 1101 -78.41 -40.91 -82.12
N ILE A 1102 -79.35 -40.60 -83.01
CA ILE A 1102 -80.53 -39.77 -82.72
C ILE A 1102 -81.73 -40.44 -83.40
N VAL A 1103 -82.75 -40.80 -82.62
CA VAL A 1103 -83.96 -41.45 -83.12
C VAL A 1103 -85.18 -40.61 -82.76
N TYR A 1104 -86.01 -40.34 -83.76
CA TYR A 1104 -87.29 -39.66 -83.57
C TYR A 1104 -88.38 -40.72 -83.43
N SER A 1105 -88.93 -40.86 -82.23
CA SER A 1105 -90.04 -41.80 -81.96
C SER A 1105 -91.41 -41.21 -82.30
N ALA A 1106 -91.49 -39.88 -82.38
CA ALA A 1106 -92.65 -39.11 -82.82
C ALA A 1106 -92.18 -37.76 -83.42
N PRO A 1107 -93.03 -37.02 -84.17
CA PRO A 1107 -92.65 -35.72 -84.75
C PRO A 1107 -92.11 -34.71 -83.73
N SER A 1108 -92.47 -34.88 -82.45
CA SER A 1108 -92.12 -34.01 -81.33
C SER A 1108 -91.07 -34.62 -80.38
N THR A 1109 -90.71 -35.88 -80.52
CA THR A 1109 -89.90 -36.61 -79.53
C THR A 1109 -88.66 -37.20 -80.17
N ALA A 1110 -87.49 -36.82 -79.66
CA ALA A 1110 -86.21 -37.36 -80.06
C ALA A 1110 -85.50 -37.97 -78.86
N THR A 1111 -84.94 -39.15 -79.05
CA THR A 1111 -84.00 -39.74 -78.11
C THR A 1111 -82.60 -39.61 -78.70
N ILE A 1112 -81.66 -39.10 -77.92
CA ILE A 1112 -80.26 -39.01 -78.28
C ILE A 1112 -79.46 -40.05 -77.50
N TRP A 1113 -78.46 -40.64 -78.15
CA TRP A 1113 -77.47 -41.52 -77.53
C TRP A 1113 -76.07 -40.97 -77.75
N TRP A 1114 -75.19 -41.13 -76.78
CA TRP A 1114 -73.78 -40.75 -76.87
C TRP A 1114 -72.87 -41.92 -76.51
N ALA A 1115 -71.57 -41.80 -76.79
CA ALA A 1115 -70.58 -42.68 -76.17
C ALA A 1115 -70.40 -42.22 -74.72
N SER A 1116 -70.68 -43.09 -73.74
CA SER A 1116 -70.54 -42.78 -72.32
C SER A 1116 -69.48 -43.66 -71.67
N GLU A 1117 -68.84 -43.13 -70.65
CA GLU A 1117 -67.91 -43.84 -69.77
C GLU A 1117 -68.51 -43.97 -68.37
N SER A 1118 -68.04 -44.94 -67.60
CA SER A 1118 -68.53 -45.13 -66.23
C SER A 1118 -68.07 -43.98 -65.34
N ASN A 1119 -68.89 -43.57 -64.37
CA ASN A 1119 -68.59 -42.51 -63.40
C ASN A 1119 -68.41 -41.11 -63.99
N VAL A 1120 -68.79 -40.90 -65.26
CA VAL A 1120 -68.85 -39.56 -65.85
C VAL A 1120 -70.29 -39.08 -65.85
N THR A 1121 -70.49 -37.88 -65.32
CA THR A 1121 -71.78 -37.20 -65.27
C THR A 1121 -71.97 -36.37 -66.54
N TYR A 1122 -73.05 -36.65 -67.27
CA TYR A 1122 -73.39 -36.00 -68.53
C TYR A 1122 -74.63 -35.12 -68.40
N TRP A 1123 -74.57 -33.94 -69.01
CA TRP A 1123 -75.67 -33.00 -69.09
C TRP A 1123 -76.01 -32.77 -70.56
N THR A 1124 -77.28 -32.55 -70.88
CA THR A 1124 -77.70 -32.33 -72.27
C THR A 1124 -78.50 -31.05 -72.44
N GLN A 1125 -78.40 -30.48 -73.64
CA GLN A 1125 -79.18 -29.33 -74.07
C GLN A 1125 -79.55 -29.49 -75.53
N TRP A 1126 -80.55 -28.72 -75.95
CA TRP A 1126 -80.89 -28.59 -77.35
C TRP A 1126 -81.12 -27.14 -77.74
N ALA A 1127 -81.06 -26.88 -79.06
CA ALA A 1127 -81.34 -25.60 -79.67
C ALA A 1127 -82.12 -25.81 -80.97
N SER A 1128 -82.95 -24.85 -81.38
CA SER A 1128 -83.73 -24.94 -82.62
C SER A 1128 -82.97 -24.48 -83.87
N ASN A 1129 -81.87 -23.74 -83.72
CA ASN A 1129 -81.10 -23.20 -84.85
C ASN A 1129 -79.60 -23.02 -84.51
N LEU A 1130 -78.72 -23.18 -85.50
CA LEU A 1130 -77.25 -23.04 -85.40
C LEU A 1130 -76.64 -21.91 -86.26
N VAL A 1131 -77.43 -21.10 -86.97
CA VAL A 1131 -76.89 -20.13 -87.95
C VAL A 1131 -76.47 -18.80 -87.31
N SER A 1132 -75.36 -18.79 -86.56
CA SER A 1132 -74.35 -17.73 -86.43
C SER A 1132 -73.47 -18.06 -85.21
N ALA A 1133 -72.15 -18.23 -85.40
CA ALA A 1133 -71.24 -18.87 -84.45
C ALA A 1133 -70.92 -18.08 -83.16
N SER A 1134 -71.67 -17.03 -82.79
CA SER A 1134 -71.36 -16.22 -81.60
C SER A 1134 -72.46 -16.13 -80.54
N ASN A 1135 -73.70 -16.57 -80.75
CA ASN A 1135 -74.73 -16.61 -79.70
C ASN A 1135 -75.89 -17.58 -80.05
N VAL A 1136 -75.64 -18.89 -79.95
CA VAL A 1136 -76.70 -19.91 -80.03
C VAL A 1136 -77.46 -19.96 -78.71
N SER A 1137 -78.78 -19.71 -78.73
CA SER A 1137 -79.65 -19.82 -77.55
C SER A 1137 -79.99 -21.29 -77.28
N TRP A 1138 -79.24 -21.92 -76.39
CA TRP A 1138 -79.52 -23.26 -75.87
C TRP A 1138 -80.59 -23.22 -74.78
N THR A 1139 -81.31 -24.33 -74.59
CA THR A 1139 -82.21 -24.49 -73.44
C THR A 1139 -81.46 -24.53 -72.11
N THR A 1140 -82.16 -24.52 -70.98
CA THR A 1140 -81.57 -24.93 -69.70
C THR A 1140 -81.07 -26.38 -69.78
N TRP A 1141 -80.09 -26.73 -68.96
CA TRP A 1141 -79.57 -28.10 -68.88
C TRP A 1141 -80.67 -29.07 -68.47
N GLY A 1142 -80.75 -30.20 -69.20
CA GLY A 1142 -81.65 -31.30 -68.89
C GLY A 1142 -81.19 -32.10 -67.67
N PRO A 1143 -81.98 -33.12 -67.26
CA PRO A 1143 -81.62 -34.04 -66.19
C PRO A 1143 -80.20 -34.60 -66.33
N VAL A 1144 -79.51 -34.67 -65.19
CA VAL A 1144 -78.17 -35.22 -65.05
C VAL A 1144 -78.18 -36.73 -65.29
N VAL A 1145 -77.27 -37.23 -66.12
CA VAL A 1145 -77.15 -38.66 -66.44
C VAL A 1145 -75.77 -39.17 -66.05
N LEU A 1146 -75.70 -40.09 -65.09
CA LEU A 1146 -74.45 -40.76 -64.70
C LEU A 1146 -74.18 -41.96 -65.63
N GLY A 1147 -72.99 -41.99 -66.22
CA GLY A 1147 -72.56 -43.10 -67.07
C GLY A 1147 -72.46 -44.44 -66.30
N PRO A 1148 -72.68 -45.60 -66.97
CA PRO A 1148 -72.66 -45.79 -68.42
C PRO A 1148 -74.02 -45.59 -69.10
N ALA A 1149 -75.00 -44.99 -68.41
CA ALA A 1149 -76.23 -44.58 -69.08
C ALA A 1149 -75.90 -43.50 -70.12
N ASN A 1150 -76.31 -43.72 -71.37
CA ASN A 1150 -75.82 -42.94 -72.50
C ASN A 1150 -76.93 -42.39 -73.39
N THR A 1151 -78.14 -42.26 -72.85
CA THR A 1151 -79.33 -41.90 -73.63
C THR A 1151 -80.16 -40.88 -72.89
N GLN A 1152 -80.78 -39.96 -73.61
CA GLN A 1152 -81.79 -39.06 -73.05
C GLN A 1152 -82.88 -38.78 -74.08
N THR A 1153 -84.13 -38.77 -73.60
CA THR A 1153 -85.30 -38.48 -74.44
C THR A 1153 -85.77 -37.06 -74.19
N ASP A 1154 -85.86 -36.29 -75.26
CA ASP A 1154 -86.40 -34.94 -75.32
C ASP A 1154 -87.76 -34.95 -76.05
N THR A 1155 -88.76 -34.30 -75.47
CA THR A 1155 -90.12 -34.18 -76.05
C THR A 1155 -90.54 -32.72 -76.09
N ASN A 1156 -90.71 -32.17 -77.29
CA ASN A 1156 -91.17 -30.81 -77.52
C ASN A 1156 -92.06 -30.76 -78.77
N ALA A 1157 -93.29 -30.25 -78.68
CA ALA A 1157 -94.25 -30.31 -79.78
C ALA A 1157 -94.10 -29.21 -80.84
N ALA A 1158 -93.34 -28.15 -80.56
CA ALA A 1158 -93.38 -26.92 -81.35
C ALA A 1158 -92.28 -26.81 -82.43
N GLU A 1159 -91.16 -27.50 -82.26
CA GLU A 1159 -89.95 -27.31 -83.07
C GLU A 1159 -89.68 -28.53 -83.98
N THR A 1160 -89.52 -28.27 -85.28
CA THR A 1160 -89.32 -29.31 -86.33
C THR A 1160 -87.87 -29.54 -86.71
N THR A 1161 -86.95 -28.67 -86.26
CA THR A 1161 -85.50 -28.84 -86.41
C THR A 1161 -84.85 -28.66 -85.05
N ARG A 1162 -83.99 -29.60 -84.64
CA ARG A 1162 -83.29 -29.55 -83.34
C ARG A 1162 -81.85 -29.98 -83.47
N PHE A 1163 -81.02 -29.32 -82.67
CA PHE A 1163 -79.61 -29.61 -82.50
C PHE A 1163 -79.39 -29.95 -81.04
N TYR A 1164 -78.66 -31.02 -80.79
CA TYR A 1164 -78.40 -31.50 -79.43
C TYR A 1164 -76.92 -31.36 -79.11
N ARG A 1165 -76.63 -31.01 -77.87
CA ARG A 1165 -75.30 -31.15 -77.30
C ARG A 1165 -75.37 -31.94 -76.01
N VAL A 1166 -74.38 -32.80 -75.83
CA VAL A 1166 -74.10 -33.51 -74.58
C VAL A 1166 -72.76 -32.96 -74.09
N ILE A 1167 -72.68 -32.57 -72.83
CA ILE A 1167 -71.46 -32.13 -72.20
C ILE A 1167 -71.19 -32.95 -70.93
N ALA A 1168 -69.94 -32.99 -70.51
CA ALA A 1168 -69.53 -33.37 -69.16
C ALA A 1168 -69.11 -32.06 -68.46
N PRO A 1169 -70.00 -31.40 -67.68
CA PRO A 1169 -69.82 -30.02 -67.23
C PRO A 1169 -68.69 -29.81 -66.23
N PHE A 1170 -68.32 -30.86 -65.49
CA PHE A 1170 -67.24 -30.87 -64.50
C PHE A 1170 -66.04 -31.68 -64.99
N ALA A 1171 -65.92 -31.92 -66.30
CA ALA A 1171 -64.67 -32.43 -66.85
C ALA A 1171 -63.62 -31.31 -66.78
N PRO A 1172 -62.36 -31.62 -66.43
CA PRO A 1172 -61.31 -30.62 -66.50
C PRO A 1172 -61.21 -30.11 -67.95
N PRO A 1173 -61.00 -28.80 -68.16
CA PRO A 1173 -60.77 -28.28 -69.51
C PRO A 1173 -59.59 -29.03 -70.15
N PRO A 1174 -59.63 -29.32 -71.46
CA PRO A 1174 -58.47 -29.91 -72.13
C PRO A 1174 -57.24 -29.01 -71.90
N PRO A 1175 -56.05 -29.62 -71.73
CA PRO A 1175 -54.83 -28.88 -71.39
C PRO A 1175 -54.52 -27.76 -72.39
#